data_AF-A0A6C0HFG3-F1
#
_entry.id   AF-A0A6C0HFG3-F1
#
_cell.length_a   1.000
_cell.length_b   1.000
_cell.length_c   1.000
_cell.angle_alpha   90.00
_cell.angle_beta   90.00
_cell.angle_gamma   90.00
#
_symmetry.space_group_name_H-M   'P 1'
#
loop_
_entity.id
_entity.type
_entity.pdbx_description
1 polymer ?
#
loop_
_entity_poly.entity_id
_entity_poly.type
_entity_poly.pdbx_seq_one_letter_code
_entity_poly.pdbx_strand_id
1 'polypeptide(L)'
;MEGPMNLQKFLMANTSSTAFTHTGLKGGKYWIPDDKLDQFYDLYSEWILDGKPAFLVEKNTRIGSLRVDFDFVYESGVKTHQHTREQVISFCKAYMAQVSEYLELPETVDLYIMEKRKPTFDEKRNRMKSGIHIVVPGLSTTTAVEQSIRRNLLKTMDTYFNGLPLQEKWDKVYDEGVVKRSANWMLYGSKKGEEESLPYMISYTLNYKDGDITVNTEIPAVTSQLVKLLSVRKQDSEETPLTPKAREIYTAGQDPLISGGRAVTPARGRPAQREPGSRASSPHRGVRAIDPEYKDYLKAHVMNLRSERSSDYQSWLNVGICLHNIHPDLQDVFLDFSSQNEEKFNEADCIQKWNTINFRNDGDRLGINSLYYWSRTDNPEGYLAIENQNVSRLLEQACSGTEHDVAKVVNAKFRDLYKCCDFGKNVWYRWAGHIWTETDSGVDLQIRLSSEIASLFFGKMNLISRDMEERNLMRCVSIESKTDCGICEYCKLEHQRTGLNKIYTKLKTTTFKNNVMRECRELFFDEQFTKKIDSNKELIAFNNGVLDLTTFEFRDGKPDDYMSFSTGIDYDPERDYRTYPEWAQIELFLSQVLPDPEVRLYFMKHLSTCLVGGNKAQKFHILTGSGSNGKSMLMNLTAKALGDYAAVVPISLFTQKRGKSGAAAPEVIRLKGRRFVTMQEPDEKIALNTGLMKEICSCEKMYARDLFKSGTEFEVQAKFHLACNDKPEINSTDGGTWRRLMVINFTSKFVEKPVESFHYPIDETIQHAVNSVGWATPFLSYLISTFKNGHGYHKLVPPGKVMEYTTDYRNDNDGIARFITEKIGEPLEDSLVSKEMLRSTFKQWKIQNEQMSLTPSDLEKRIVELYGKYSKGGWPTFRILDA
;
A
#
# COMPACT_ATOMS: atom_id res chain seq x y z
N MET A 1 66.72 -23.86 -13.96
CA MET A 1 66.83 -22.38 -13.99
C MET A 1 65.45 -21.84 -14.37
N GLU A 2 64.69 -21.33 -13.40
CA GLU A 2 63.45 -20.63 -13.73
C GLU A 2 63.83 -19.31 -14.42
N GLY A 3 63.38 -19.12 -15.66
CA GLY A 3 63.62 -17.87 -16.39
C GLY A 3 63.04 -16.65 -15.65
N PRO A 4 63.51 -15.42 -15.96
CA PRO A 4 63.19 -14.21 -15.21
C PRO A 4 61.68 -14.03 -14.97
N MET A 5 61.35 -13.48 -13.80
CA MET A 5 59.98 -13.16 -13.41
C MET A 5 59.41 -12.10 -14.36
N ASN A 6 58.28 -12.38 -14.99
CA ASN A 6 57.59 -11.46 -15.89
C ASN A 6 56.16 -11.18 -15.40
N LEU A 7 55.48 -10.17 -15.95
CA LEU A 7 54.14 -9.77 -15.51
C LEU A 7 53.14 -10.93 -15.45
N GLN A 8 53.12 -11.82 -16.45
CA GLN A 8 52.21 -12.96 -16.46
C GLN A 8 52.46 -13.93 -15.31
N LYS A 9 53.72 -14.31 -15.07
CA LYS A 9 54.09 -15.18 -13.94
C LYS A 9 53.75 -14.50 -12.60
N PHE A 10 54.00 -13.19 -12.50
CA PHE A 10 53.64 -12.41 -11.31
C PHE A 10 52.13 -12.42 -11.05
N LEU A 11 51.31 -12.17 -12.06
CA LEU A 11 49.86 -12.21 -11.92
C LEU A 11 49.35 -13.61 -11.54
N MET A 12 49.88 -14.66 -12.18
CA MET A 12 49.54 -16.04 -11.84
C MET A 12 49.85 -16.38 -10.38
N ALA A 13 51.02 -15.97 -9.88
CA ALA A 13 51.43 -16.17 -8.49
C ALA A 13 50.58 -15.39 -7.46
N ASN A 14 49.81 -14.38 -7.91
CA ASN A 14 48.97 -13.53 -7.06
C ASN A 14 47.47 -13.69 -7.38
N THR A 15 47.05 -14.82 -7.96
CA THR A 15 45.64 -15.11 -8.25
C THR A 15 44.84 -15.31 -6.95
N SER A 16 43.63 -14.77 -6.87
CA SER A 16 42.76 -14.87 -5.70
C SER A 16 41.29 -15.11 -6.06
N SER A 17 40.61 -15.99 -5.32
CA SER A 17 39.19 -16.34 -5.51
C SER A 17 38.22 -15.52 -4.64
N THR A 18 38.72 -14.87 -3.58
CA THR A 18 37.90 -14.17 -2.58
C THR A 18 37.99 -12.65 -2.70
N ALA A 19 39.15 -12.08 -2.38
CA ALA A 19 39.44 -10.65 -2.44
C ALA A 19 40.47 -10.34 -3.52
N PHE A 20 40.29 -9.25 -4.26
CA PHE A 20 41.19 -8.86 -5.36
C PHE A 20 41.38 -7.34 -5.39
N THR A 21 42.56 -6.92 -5.82
CA THR A 21 42.91 -5.52 -6.07
C THR A 21 42.83 -5.19 -7.56
N HIS A 22 43.02 -6.19 -8.43
CA HIS A 22 42.96 -6.05 -9.88
C HIS A 22 42.20 -7.22 -10.52
N THR A 23 41.65 -7.01 -11.70
CA THR A 23 41.04 -8.07 -12.52
C THR A 23 41.45 -7.94 -13.98
N GLY A 24 41.55 -9.06 -14.68
CA GLY A 24 41.75 -9.08 -16.13
C GLY A 24 40.42 -9.07 -16.88
N LEU A 25 40.27 -8.22 -17.90
CA LEU A 25 39.10 -8.19 -18.78
C LEU A 25 38.98 -9.45 -19.66
N LYS A 26 40.06 -10.23 -19.80
CA LYS A 26 40.06 -11.57 -20.42
C LYS A 26 40.02 -12.71 -19.40
N GLY A 27 39.70 -12.40 -18.14
CA GLY A 27 39.69 -13.35 -17.02
C GLY A 27 40.87 -13.16 -16.07
N GLY A 28 40.70 -13.67 -14.83
CA GLY A 28 41.66 -13.58 -13.74
C GLY A 28 41.33 -12.49 -12.71
N LYS A 29 41.47 -12.84 -11.44
CA LYS A 29 41.33 -11.95 -10.28
C LYS A 29 42.63 -12.00 -9.49
N TYR A 30 43.21 -10.85 -9.21
CA TYR A 30 44.56 -10.75 -8.65
C TYR A 30 44.54 -9.93 -7.36
N TRP A 31 45.17 -10.47 -6.32
CA TRP A 31 45.43 -9.74 -5.07
C TRP A 31 46.91 -9.38 -5.02
N ILE A 32 47.21 -8.11 -5.22
CA ILE A 32 48.58 -7.58 -5.18
C ILE A 32 48.78 -6.87 -3.83
N PRO A 33 49.59 -7.44 -2.92
CA PRO A 33 49.92 -6.83 -1.63
C PRO A 33 50.73 -5.54 -1.75
N ASP A 34 50.66 -4.69 -0.73
CA ASP A 34 51.38 -3.40 -0.68
C ASP A 34 52.90 -3.55 -0.78
N ASP A 35 53.48 -4.61 -0.20
CA ASP A 35 54.91 -4.92 -0.27
C ASP A 35 55.37 -5.39 -1.66
N LYS A 36 54.44 -5.75 -2.55
CA LYS A 36 54.72 -6.20 -3.94
C LYS A 36 54.25 -5.22 -5.01
N LEU A 37 53.67 -4.08 -4.62
CA LEU A 37 53.07 -3.13 -5.55
C LEU A 37 54.10 -2.44 -6.43
N ASP A 38 55.28 -2.10 -5.90
CA ASP A 38 56.36 -1.51 -6.70
C ASP A 38 56.88 -2.49 -7.75
N GLN A 39 57.13 -3.75 -7.35
CA GLN A 39 57.51 -4.81 -8.29
C GLN A 39 56.44 -5.03 -9.38
N PHE A 40 55.15 -4.97 -9.02
CA PHE A 40 54.08 -5.07 -10.00
C PHE A 40 54.13 -3.94 -11.02
N TYR A 41 54.28 -2.69 -10.57
CA TYR A 41 54.33 -1.54 -11.47
C TYR A 41 55.56 -1.54 -12.37
N ASP A 42 56.73 -1.99 -11.87
CA ASP A 42 57.93 -2.17 -12.69
C ASP A 42 57.65 -3.17 -13.81
N LEU A 43 57.21 -4.39 -13.46
CA LEU A 43 56.89 -5.45 -14.45
C LEU A 43 55.78 -5.04 -15.42
N TYR A 44 54.79 -4.28 -14.96
CA TYR A 44 53.70 -3.79 -15.78
C TYR A 44 54.17 -2.70 -16.75
N SER A 45 55.01 -1.76 -16.29
CA SER A 45 55.55 -0.70 -17.15
C SER A 45 56.45 -1.26 -18.25
N GLU A 46 57.32 -2.23 -17.93
CA GLU A 46 58.12 -2.98 -18.91
C GLU A 46 57.22 -3.69 -19.94
N TRP A 47 56.13 -4.33 -19.48
CA TRP A 47 55.18 -4.99 -20.37
C TRP A 47 54.55 -4.04 -21.40
N ILE A 48 54.18 -2.84 -20.96
CA ILE A 48 53.64 -1.80 -21.85
C ILE A 48 54.72 -1.27 -22.81
N LEU A 49 55.93 -1.02 -22.32
CA LEU A 49 57.07 -0.54 -23.12
C LEU A 49 57.49 -1.56 -24.19
N ASP A 50 57.38 -2.86 -23.90
CA ASP A 50 57.58 -3.95 -24.86
C ASP A 50 56.49 -4.02 -25.95
N GLY A 51 55.49 -3.14 -25.92
CA GLY A 51 54.37 -3.12 -26.85
C GLY A 51 53.39 -4.28 -26.66
N LYS A 52 53.46 -4.99 -25.53
CA LYS A 52 52.58 -6.14 -25.25
C LYS A 52 51.23 -5.63 -24.75
N PRO A 53 50.09 -6.17 -25.24
CA PRO A 53 48.78 -5.72 -24.81
C PRO A 53 48.51 -6.12 -23.35
N ALA A 54 47.97 -5.17 -22.58
CA ALA A 54 47.47 -5.41 -21.22
C ALA A 54 45.94 -5.21 -21.16
N PHE A 55 45.28 -5.97 -20.30
CA PHE A 55 43.82 -5.99 -20.15
C PHE A 55 43.41 -5.85 -18.68
N LEU A 56 44.18 -5.10 -17.88
CA LEU A 56 43.99 -5.01 -16.44
C LEU A 56 43.09 -3.82 -16.08
N VAL A 57 42.22 -4.06 -15.11
CA VAL A 57 41.47 -3.02 -14.41
C VAL A 57 41.72 -3.13 -12.91
N GLU A 58 41.75 -2.00 -12.22
CA GLU A 58 41.95 -1.90 -10.78
C GLU A 58 40.61 -1.72 -10.06
N LYS A 59 40.47 -2.39 -8.92
CA LYS A 59 39.29 -2.27 -8.05
C LYS A 59 39.38 -0.97 -7.26
N ASN A 60 38.29 -0.22 -7.20
CA ASN A 60 38.23 1.00 -6.41
C ASN A 60 38.39 0.75 -4.89
N THR A 61 38.87 1.79 -4.18
CA THR A 61 38.96 1.89 -2.72
C THR A 61 37.92 2.88 -2.18
N ARG A 62 37.78 2.99 -0.85
CA ARG A 62 36.86 3.96 -0.20
C ARG A 62 37.28 5.40 -0.47
N ILE A 63 38.57 5.69 -0.36
CA ILE A 63 39.20 6.92 -0.82
C ILE A 63 39.88 6.62 -2.15
N GLY A 64 39.76 7.50 -3.13
CA GLY A 64 40.30 7.27 -4.47
C GLY A 64 40.54 8.57 -5.22
N SER A 65 41.48 8.53 -6.15
CA SER A 65 41.85 9.69 -6.98
C SER A 65 40.64 10.19 -7.75
N LEU A 66 40.46 11.51 -7.81
CA LEU A 66 39.45 12.13 -8.66
C LEU A 66 39.66 11.72 -10.11
N ARG A 67 38.55 11.35 -10.76
CA ARG A 67 38.56 10.87 -12.14
C ARG A 67 37.25 11.17 -12.85
N VAL A 68 37.33 11.31 -14.16
CA VAL A 68 36.21 11.53 -15.06
C VAL A 68 36.34 10.56 -16.22
N ASP A 69 35.23 9.95 -16.61
CA ASP A 69 35.15 9.11 -17.81
C ASP A 69 34.01 9.62 -18.68
N PHE A 70 34.38 10.04 -19.89
CA PHE A 70 33.43 10.40 -20.93
C PHE A 70 33.38 9.32 -22.00
N ASP A 71 32.21 8.72 -22.17
CA ASP A 71 31.91 7.73 -23.21
C ASP A 71 31.05 8.39 -24.30
N PHE A 72 31.71 9.07 -25.25
CA PHE A 72 31.03 9.74 -26.36
C PHE A 72 30.57 8.75 -27.42
N VAL A 73 29.30 8.88 -27.84
CA VAL A 73 28.69 8.06 -28.88
C VAL A 73 28.26 8.94 -30.04
N TYR A 74 28.78 8.63 -31.23
CA TYR A 74 28.50 9.34 -32.47
C TYR A 74 27.87 8.39 -33.52
N GLU A 75 27.31 8.96 -34.59
CA GLU A 75 26.80 8.21 -35.74
C GLU A 75 27.88 7.36 -36.44
N SER A 76 27.44 6.30 -37.13
CA SER A 76 28.28 5.48 -37.98
C SER A 76 28.95 6.34 -39.07
N GLY A 77 30.28 6.34 -39.13
CA GLY A 77 31.04 7.07 -40.16
C GLY A 77 31.99 8.15 -39.64
N VAL A 78 31.86 8.56 -38.37
CA VAL A 78 32.78 9.51 -37.73
C VAL A 78 34.17 8.89 -37.56
N LYS A 79 35.19 9.43 -38.24
CA LYS A 79 36.56 8.87 -38.22
C LYS A 79 37.53 9.57 -37.27
N THR A 80 37.18 10.76 -36.78
CA THR A 80 38.01 11.59 -35.89
C THR A 80 37.25 11.96 -34.63
N HIS A 81 37.96 12.26 -33.56
CA HIS A 81 37.35 12.86 -32.37
C HIS A 81 36.61 14.15 -32.76
N GLN A 82 35.42 14.35 -32.19
CA GLN A 82 34.59 15.52 -32.47
C GLN A 82 34.75 16.60 -31.40
N HIS A 83 35.20 16.22 -30.20
CA HIS A 83 35.55 17.16 -29.15
C HIS A 83 36.88 17.84 -29.42
N THR A 84 37.01 19.11 -29.03
CA THR A 84 38.26 19.87 -29.15
C THR A 84 38.98 19.98 -27.82
N ARG A 85 40.28 20.26 -27.87
CA ARG A 85 41.10 20.48 -26.66
C ARG A 85 40.55 21.64 -25.83
N GLU A 86 40.10 22.71 -26.47
CA GLU A 86 39.55 23.90 -25.80
C GLU A 86 38.26 23.56 -25.03
N GLN A 87 37.41 22.69 -25.57
CA GLN A 87 36.22 22.20 -24.87
C GLN A 87 36.60 21.39 -23.62
N VAL A 88 37.59 20.50 -23.75
CA VAL A 88 38.09 19.71 -22.61
C VAL A 88 38.71 20.62 -21.54
N ILE A 89 39.49 21.63 -21.93
CA ILE A 89 40.06 22.62 -21.00
C ILE A 89 38.94 23.40 -20.31
N SER A 90 37.92 23.84 -21.06
CA SER A 90 36.76 24.55 -20.51
C SER A 90 36.04 23.70 -19.46
N PHE A 91 35.80 22.42 -19.76
CA PHE A 91 35.26 21.48 -18.79
C PHE A 91 36.19 21.30 -17.58
N CYS A 92 37.50 21.10 -17.77
CA CYS A 92 38.44 20.92 -16.66
C CYS A 92 38.49 22.14 -15.74
N LYS A 93 38.38 23.36 -16.28
CA LYS A 93 38.25 24.59 -15.47
C LYS A 93 37.00 24.55 -14.60
N ALA A 94 35.84 24.21 -15.19
CA ALA A 94 34.58 24.09 -14.45
C ALA A 94 34.61 22.94 -13.42
N TYR A 95 35.22 21.81 -13.78
CA TYR A 95 35.42 20.66 -12.91
C TYR A 95 36.24 21.06 -11.68
N MET A 96 37.39 21.71 -11.86
CA MET A 96 38.23 22.15 -10.75
C MET A 96 37.57 23.24 -9.90
N ALA A 97 36.79 24.14 -10.51
CA ALA A 97 35.99 25.11 -9.78
C ALA A 97 34.97 24.42 -8.86
N GLN A 98 34.25 23.42 -9.38
CA GLN A 98 33.34 22.60 -8.55
C GLN A 98 34.08 21.83 -7.47
N VAL A 99 35.24 21.21 -7.78
CA VAL A 99 36.06 20.51 -6.79
C VAL A 99 36.49 21.45 -5.65
N SER A 100 36.85 22.69 -5.97
CA SER A 100 37.28 23.69 -4.97
C SER A 100 36.18 24.09 -3.97
N GLU A 101 34.91 23.84 -4.28
CA GLU A 101 33.81 24.05 -3.33
C GLU A 101 33.81 22.98 -2.22
N TYR A 102 34.34 21.78 -2.52
CA TYR A 102 34.29 20.61 -1.63
C TYR A 102 35.63 20.25 -0.99
N LEU A 103 36.74 20.42 -1.71
CA LEU A 103 38.09 20.02 -1.28
C LEU A 103 39.02 21.22 -1.14
N GLU A 104 39.87 21.20 -0.11
CA GLU A 104 40.97 22.15 0.04
C GLU A 104 42.07 21.82 -0.98
N LEU A 105 42.21 22.67 -2.00
CA LEU A 105 43.15 22.45 -3.09
C LEU A 105 44.58 22.84 -2.71
N PRO A 106 45.61 22.07 -3.13
CA PRO A 106 46.99 22.53 -3.10
C PRO A 106 47.22 23.68 -4.09
N GLU A 107 48.37 24.37 -3.98
CA GLU A 107 48.70 25.54 -4.83
C GLU A 107 48.62 25.22 -6.33
N THR A 108 49.01 24.01 -6.72
CA THR A 108 48.93 23.53 -8.10
C THR A 108 48.36 22.13 -8.13
N VAL A 109 47.51 21.86 -9.12
CA VAL A 109 46.88 20.55 -9.32
C VAL A 109 47.09 20.11 -10.77
N ASP A 110 47.66 18.92 -10.96
CA ASP A 110 47.84 18.33 -12.29
C ASP A 110 46.67 17.43 -12.68
N LEU A 111 46.17 17.61 -13.90
CA LEU A 111 45.16 16.76 -14.52
C LEU A 111 45.79 16.07 -15.74
N TYR A 112 45.58 14.75 -15.82
CA TYR A 112 46.10 13.91 -16.90
C TYR A 112 44.97 13.58 -17.86
N ILE A 113 45.04 14.12 -19.09
CA ILE A 113 44.01 13.92 -20.11
C ILE A 113 44.44 12.76 -21.01
N MET A 114 43.64 11.69 -20.98
CA MET A 114 43.91 10.47 -21.70
C MET A 114 42.84 10.22 -22.75
N GLU A 115 43.27 10.03 -23.99
CA GLU A 115 42.39 9.87 -25.14
C GLU A 115 42.82 8.63 -25.92
N LYS A 116 41.88 8.07 -26.67
CA LYS A 116 42.23 7.08 -27.70
C LYS A 116 42.89 7.81 -28.86
N ARG A 117 43.71 7.10 -29.65
CA ARG A 117 44.30 7.68 -30.88
C ARG A 117 43.26 8.03 -31.96
N LYS A 118 42.09 7.36 -31.95
CA LYS A 118 40.96 7.60 -32.86
C LYS A 118 39.68 6.98 -32.26
N PRO A 119 38.48 7.41 -32.69
CA PRO A 119 37.24 6.71 -32.38
C PRO A 119 37.28 5.23 -32.82
N THR A 120 36.71 4.36 -31.99
CA THR A 120 36.59 2.91 -32.21
C THR A 120 35.19 2.57 -32.68
N PHE A 121 35.06 1.73 -33.70
CA PHE A 121 33.76 1.28 -34.20
C PHE A 121 33.15 0.23 -33.26
N ASP A 122 31.90 0.44 -32.85
CA ASP A 122 31.10 -0.53 -32.10
C ASP A 122 30.22 -1.30 -33.10
N GLU A 123 30.75 -2.43 -33.59
CA GLU A 123 30.09 -3.28 -34.59
C GLU A 123 28.68 -3.70 -34.16
N LYS A 124 28.47 -3.97 -32.87
CA LYS A 124 27.20 -4.48 -32.33
C LYS A 124 26.06 -3.47 -32.42
N ARG A 125 26.38 -2.19 -32.33
CA ARG A 125 25.41 -1.09 -32.28
C ARG A 125 25.51 -0.15 -33.48
N ASN A 126 26.33 -0.52 -34.47
CA ASN A 126 26.64 0.26 -35.66
C ASN A 126 26.86 1.76 -35.36
N ARG A 127 27.79 2.06 -34.45
CA ARG A 127 28.06 3.43 -33.98
C ARG A 127 29.54 3.64 -33.69
N MET A 128 30.00 4.89 -33.70
CA MET A 128 31.38 5.23 -33.37
C MET A 128 31.49 5.64 -31.91
N LYS A 129 32.46 5.07 -31.18
CA LYS A 129 32.77 5.42 -29.79
C LYS A 129 34.06 6.21 -29.68
N SER A 130 33.99 7.36 -29.04
CA SER A 130 35.13 8.14 -28.60
C SER A 130 35.09 8.23 -27.08
N GLY A 131 36.16 8.65 -26.44
CA GLY A 131 36.11 8.92 -25.02
C GLY A 131 37.34 9.62 -24.50
N ILE A 132 37.22 10.14 -23.28
CA ILE A 132 38.27 10.82 -22.54
C ILE A 132 38.27 10.26 -21.13
N HIS A 133 39.44 9.81 -20.67
CA HIS A 133 39.69 9.57 -19.25
C HIS A 133 40.47 10.75 -18.70
N ILE A 134 40.04 11.29 -17.57
CA ILE A 134 40.75 12.33 -16.83
C ILE A 134 41.06 11.76 -15.46
N VAL A 135 42.31 11.89 -15.02
CA VAL A 135 42.71 11.53 -13.65
C VAL A 135 43.41 12.73 -13.02
N VAL A 136 43.04 13.02 -11.78
CA VAL A 136 43.59 14.11 -10.96
C VAL A 136 44.25 13.47 -9.73
N PRO A 137 45.46 12.92 -9.87
CA PRO A 137 46.04 12.00 -8.89
C PRO A 137 46.43 12.66 -7.57
N GLY A 138 46.58 13.99 -7.56
CA GLY A 138 46.88 14.79 -6.37
C GLY A 138 45.68 15.01 -5.46
N LEU A 139 44.47 14.65 -5.89
CA LEU A 139 43.23 14.85 -5.12
C LEU A 139 42.48 13.54 -4.96
N SER A 140 42.14 13.18 -3.72
CA SER A 140 41.48 11.92 -3.41
C SER A 140 40.33 12.14 -2.44
N THR A 141 39.16 11.54 -2.71
CA THR A 141 37.96 11.77 -1.89
C THR A 141 37.06 10.54 -1.86
N THR A 142 35.82 10.68 -1.36
CA THR A 142 34.78 9.64 -1.31
C THR A 142 33.82 9.72 -2.49
N THR A 143 33.00 8.67 -2.66
CA THR A 143 31.95 8.64 -3.71
C THR A 143 30.86 9.69 -3.51
N ALA A 144 30.63 10.16 -2.28
CA ALA A 144 29.63 11.19 -2.01
C ALA A 144 30.02 12.52 -2.67
N VAL A 145 31.27 12.96 -2.48
CA VAL A 145 31.78 14.20 -3.05
C VAL A 145 31.84 14.14 -4.58
N GLU A 146 32.34 13.05 -5.16
CA GLU A 146 32.36 12.87 -6.63
C GLU A 146 30.95 12.93 -7.23
N GLN A 147 29.95 12.34 -6.56
CA GLN A 147 28.55 12.35 -7.02
C GLN A 147 27.97 13.76 -7.02
N SER A 148 28.24 14.56 -5.99
CA SER A 148 27.76 15.96 -5.92
C SER A 148 28.40 16.83 -6.99
N ILE A 149 29.71 16.70 -7.20
CA ILE A 149 30.42 17.39 -8.30
C ILE A 149 29.80 17.02 -9.64
N ARG A 150 29.59 15.72 -9.90
CA ARG A 150 28.95 15.26 -11.15
C ARG A 150 27.53 15.80 -11.30
N ARG A 151 26.68 15.76 -10.25
CA ARG A 151 25.29 16.24 -10.31
C ARG A 151 25.21 17.72 -10.70
N ASN A 152 26.12 18.55 -10.19
CA ASN A 152 26.18 19.98 -10.54
C ASN A 152 26.66 20.20 -11.96
N LEU A 153 27.71 19.50 -12.39
CA LEU A 153 28.28 19.65 -13.73
C LEU A 153 27.32 19.20 -14.83
N LEU A 154 26.54 18.13 -14.62
CA LEU A 154 25.56 17.64 -15.58
C LEU A 154 24.56 18.71 -16.05
N LYS A 155 24.27 19.70 -15.21
CA LYS A 155 23.35 20.81 -15.54
C LYS A 155 23.90 21.78 -16.57
N THR A 156 25.22 21.80 -16.78
CA THR A 156 25.92 22.81 -17.58
C THR A 156 26.84 22.21 -18.65
N MET A 157 26.71 20.91 -18.93
CA MET A 157 27.61 20.20 -19.85
C MET A 157 27.60 20.77 -21.28
N ASP A 158 26.44 21.20 -21.79
CA ASP A 158 26.31 21.79 -23.12
C ASP A 158 27.08 23.11 -23.27
N THR A 159 27.36 23.81 -22.16
CA THR A 159 28.20 25.02 -22.15
C THR A 159 29.65 24.71 -22.49
N TYR A 160 30.17 23.57 -22.02
CA TYR A 160 31.58 23.19 -22.20
C TYR A 160 31.81 22.41 -23.49
N PHE A 161 30.82 21.61 -23.90
CA PHE A 161 30.89 20.73 -25.07
C PHE A 161 29.82 21.08 -26.11
N ASN A 162 29.71 22.38 -26.42
CA ASN A 162 28.82 22.92 -27.44
C ASN A 162 29.02 22.22 -28.81
N GLY A 163 27.92 21.77 -29.42
CA GLY A 163 27.89 21.37 -30.82
C GLY A 163 28.35 19.94 -31.11
N LEU A 164 28.51 19.10 -30.08
CA LEU A 164 28.83 17.68 -30.29
C LEU A 164 27.60 16.89 -30.80
N PRO A 165 27.75 16.09 -31.88
CA PRO A 165 26.66 15.27 -32.43
C PRO A 165 26.45 13.98 -31.62
N LEU A 166 26.06 14.12 -30.35
CA LEU A 166 25.90 12.99 -29.41
C LEU A 166 24.61 12.21 -29.67
N GLN A 167 24.69 10.89 -29.58
CA GLN A 167 23.56 9.95 -29.66
C GLN A 167 22.97 9.60 -28.28
N GLU A 168 23.59 10.05 -27.19
CA GLU A 168 23.17 9.78 -25.81
C GLU A 168 23.18 11.09 -25.01
N LYS A 169 22.37 11.14 -23.95
CA LYS A 169 22.31 12.28 -23.02
C LYS A 169 23.53 12.34 -22.11
N TRP A 170 23.81 13.52 -21.55
CA TRP A 170 24.98 13.77 -20.69
C TRP A 170 25.06 12.87 -19.45
N ASP A 171 23.92 12.46 -18.89
CA ASP A 171 23.86 11.53 -17.75
C ASP A 171 24.39 10.13 -18.08
N LYS A 172 24.41 9.75 -19.36
CA LYS A 172 25.07 8.53 -19.84
C LYS A 172 26.48 8.77 -20.35
N VAL A 173 26.73 9.93 -20.96
CA VAL A 173 28.06 10.27 -21.50
C VAL A 173 29.08 10.45 -20.38
N TYR A 174 28.74 11.18 -19.31
CA TYR A 174 29.55 11.25 -18.10
C TYR A 174 29.25 10.04 -17.23
N ASP A 175 30.06 8.98 -17.30
CA ASP A 175 29.74 7.69 -16.70
C ASP A 175 29.55 7.76 -15.17
N GLU A 176 28.33 7.46 -14.72
CA GLU A 176 27.98 7.42 -13.30
C GLU A 176 28.63 6.24 -12.56
N GLY A 177 28.85 5.11 -13.23
CA GLY A 177 29.44 3.90 -12.65
C GLY A 177 30.88 4.12 -12.19
N VAL A 178 31.59 5.02 -12.87
CA VAL A 178 32.93 5.47 -12.46
C VAL A 178 32.87 6.25 -11.17
N VAL A 179 31.95 7.22 -11.06
CA VAL A 179 31.77 8.09 -9.89
C VAL A 179 31.21 7.32 -8.68
N LYS A 180 30.29 6.37 -8.90
CA LYS A 180 29.77 5.45 -7.88
C LYS A 180 30.76 4.36 -7.49
N ARG A 181 31.88 4.23 -8.21
CA ARG A 181 32.92 3.20 -7.99
C ARG A 181 32.43 1.77 -8.16
N SER A 182 31.31 1.58 -8.86
CA SER A 182 30.77 0.26 -9.20
C SER A 182 31.52 -0.36 -10.38
N ALA A 183 32.11 0.45 -11.26
CA ALA A 183 32.98 0.00 -12.35
C ALA A 183 34.47 0.04 -11.93
N ASN A 184 35.20 -1.05 -12.18
CA ASN A 184 36.66 -1.08 -12.00
C ASN A 184 37.35 -0.16 -13.03
N TRP A 185 38.40 0.53 -12.62
CA TRP A 185 39.10 1.52 -13.45
C TRP A 185 40.15 0.89 -14.35
N MET A 186 40.32 1.38 -15.57
CA MET A 186 41.30 0.84 -16.51
C MET A 186 42.71 1.32 -16.16
N LEU A 187 43.62 0.37 -15.89
CA LEU A 187 45.00 0.71 -15.57
C LEU A 187 45.67 1.35 -16.80
N TYR A 188 46.49 2.38 -16.58
CA TYR A 188 47.12 3.14 -17.68
C TYR A 188 47.81 2.21 -18.70
N GLY A 189 47.57 2.43 -20.00
CA GLY A 189 48.08 1.58 -21.07
C GLY A 189 47.35 0.25 -21.31
N SER A 190 46.40 -0.15 -20.45
CA SER A 190 45.52 -1.29 -20.71
C SER A 190 44.43 -0.94 -21.73
N LYS A 191 43.86 -1.97 -22.37
CA LYS A 191 42.75 -1.84 -23.32
C LYS A 191 41.64 -2.87 -23.07
N LYS A 192 40.46 -2.66 -23.69
CA LYS A 192 39.38 -3.66 -23.68
C LYS A 192 39.82 -4.91 -24.46
N GLY A 193 39.17 -6.05 -24.19
CA GLY A 193 39.54 -7.34 -24.75
C GLY A 193 39.28 -7.51 -26.26
N GLU A 194 38.57 -6.56 -26.86
CA GLU A 194 38.19 -6.51 -28.29
C GLU A 194 39.39 -6.20 -29.18
N GLU A 195 39.42 -6.76 -30.38
CA GLU A 195 40.57 -6.69 -31.29
C GLU A 195 40.88 -5.24 -31.74
N GLU A 196 39.83 -4.50 -32.08
CA GLU A 196 39.88 -3.08 -32.48
C GLU A 196 39.95 -2.10 -31.29
N SER A 197 39.99 -2.59 -30.04
CA SER A 197 40.08 -1.69 -28.88
C SER A 197 41.45 -0.99 -28.84
N LEU A 198 41.39 0.29 -28.52
CA LEU A 198 42.57 1.15 -28.32
C LEU A 198 42.69 1.52 -26.83
N PRO A 199 43.91 1.55 -26.27
CA PRO A 199 44.13 2.06 -24.92
C PRO A 199 43.92 3.58 -24.90
N TYR A 200 43.56 4.09 -23.73
CA TYR A 200 43.57 5.53 -23.45
C TYR A 200 44.99 5.91 -23.02
N MET A 201 45.64 6.78 -23.78
CA MET A 201 47.01 7.23 -23.54
C MET A 201 47.01 8.73 -23.24
N ILE A 202 47.94 9.20 -22.41
CA ILE A 202 48.07 10.63 -22.12
C ILE A 202 48.30 11.37 -23.44
N SER A 203 47.41 12.30 -23.74
CA SER A 203 47.51 13.16 -24.92
C SER A 203 48.12 14.52 -24.57
N TYR A 204 47.85 15.01 -23.37
CA TYR A 204 48.46 16.21 -22.77
C TYR A 204 48.14 16.24 -21.27
N THR A 205 48.85 17.07 -20.52
CA THR A 205 48.56 17.33 -19.11
C THR A 205 48.17 18.80 -18.92
N LEU A 206 47.38 19.05 -17.89
CA LEU A 206 46.90 20.38 -17.52
C LEU A 206 47.37 20.68 -16.11
N ASN A 207 47.92 21.87 -15.88
CA ASN A 207 48.23 22.35 -14.54
C ASN A 207 47.25 23.46 -14.17
N TYR A 208 46.44 23.19 -13.15
CA TYR A 208 45.46 24.13 -12.60
C TYR A 208 46.09 24.91 -11.45
N LYS A 209 46.00 26.24 -11.54
CA LYS A 209 46.47 27.19 -10.51
C LYS A 209 45.58 28.43 -10.52
N ASP A 210 45.08 28.82 -9.35
CA ASP A 210 44.32 30.07 -9.12
C ASP A 210 43.17 30.31 -10.11
N GLY A 211 42.41 29.26 -10.46
CA GLY A 211 41.27 29.37 -11.38
C GLY A 211 41.62 29.32 -12.86
N ASP A 212 42.90 29.26 -13.21
CA ASP A 212 43.37 29.13 -14.58
C ASP A 212 44.02 27.76 -14.85
N ILE A 213 44.14 27.41 -16.13
CA ILE A 213 44.76 26.17 -16.59
C ILE A 213 45.85 26.49 -17.61
N THR A 214 47.04 25.95 -17.36
CA THR A 214 48.12 25.90 -18.35
C THR A 214 48.21 24.51 -18.96
N VAL A 215 48.47 24.45 -20.26
CA VAL A 215 48.55 23.19 -21.02
C VAL A 215 50.02 22.79 -21.16
N ASN A 216 50.34 21.58 -20.74
CA ASN A 216 51.63 20.96 -21.05
C ASN A 216 51.43 19.86 -22.10
N THR A 217 52.16 19.99 -23.21
CA THR A 217 52.10 19.05 -24.34
C THR A 217 53.24 18.03 -24.33
N GLU A 218 54.19 18.16 -23.40
CA GLU A 218 55.23 17.17 -23.19
C GLU A 218 54.62 15.94 -22.50
N ILE A 219 54.53 14.83 -23.22
CA ILE A 219 53.93 13.59 -22.73
C ILE A 219 54.94 12.89 -21.81
N PRO A 220 54.58 12.63 -20.53
CA PRO A 220 55.47 11.92 -19.61
C PRO A 220 55.84 10.53 -20.12
N ALA A 221 57.11 10.15 -19.95
CA ALA A 221 57.57 8.80 -20.28
C ALA A 221 56.84 7.75 -19.43
N VAL A 222 56.53 6.59 -20.03
CA VAL A 222 55.90 5.48 -19.31
C VAL A 222 56.92 4.88 -18.34
N THR A 223 56.73 5.14 -17.05
CA THR A 223 57.53 4.59 -15.95
C THR A 223 56.62 3.93 -14.91
N SER A 224 57.20 3.11 -14.02
CA SER A 224 56.44 2.56 -12.89
C SER A 224 55.90 3.65 -11.98
N GLN A 225 56.62 4.77 -11.81
CA GLN A 225 56.13 5.93 -11.06
C GLN A 225 54.90 6.57 -11.72
N LEU A 226 54.88 6.71 -13.05
CA LEU A 226 53.72 7.28 -13.75
C LEU A 226 52.49 6.38 -13.61
N VAL A 227 52.64 5.07 -13.80
CA VAL A 227 51.52 4.12 -13.67
C VAL A 227 50.99 4.13 -12.23
N LYS A 228 51.88 4.16 -11.23
CA LYS A 228 51.51 4.27 -9.82
C LYS A 228 50.81 5.59 -9.50
N LEU A 229 51.29 6.70 -10.06
CA LEU A 229 50.69 8.01 -9.89
C LEU A 229 49.24 8.05 -10.40
N LEU A 230 48.97 7.44 -11.56
CA LEU A 230 47.65 7.41 -12.19
C LEU A 230 46.69 6.37 -11.60
N SER A 231 47.13 5.55 -10.64
CA SER A 231 46.26 4.60 -9.96
C SER A 231 45.16 5.34 -9.19
N VAL A 232 43.93 4.83 -9.28
CA VAL A 232 42.78 5.36 -8.53
C VAL A 232 42.69 4.79 -7.11
N ARG A 233 43.55 3.81 -6.79
CA ARG A 233 43.60 3.17 -5.47
C ARG A 233 44.39 4.05 -4.51
N LYS A 234 43.74 4.49 -3.43
CA LYS A 234 44.31 5.37 -2.40
C LYS A 234 44.02 4.84 -1.00
N GLN A 235 44.92 5.13 -0.07
CA GLN A 235 44.73 4.86 1.35
C GLN A 235 43.83 5.92 1.99
N ASP A 236 43.16 5.58 3.10
CA ASP A 236 42.29 6.52 3.80
C ASP A 236 43.06 7.76 4.32
N SER A 237 44.37 7.64 4.61
CA SER A 237 45.24 8.75 5.00
C SER A 237 45.59 9.72 3.86
N GLU A 238 45.31 9.36 2.61
CA GLU A 238 45.54 10.21 1.43
C GLU A 238 44.31 11.05 1.05
N GLU A 239 43.25 11.02 1.88
CA GLU A 239 42.05 11.84 1.65
C GLU A 239 42.40 13.33 1.68
N THR A 240 42.00 14.05 0.63
CA THR A 240 42.14 15.50 0.56
C THR A 240 41.21 16.14 1.59
N PRO A 241 41.69 17.08 2.42
CA PRO A 241 40.85 17.76 3.39
C PRO A 241 39.61 18.40 2.76
N LEU A 242 38.46 18.26 3.43
CA LEU A 242 37.21 18.91 3.03
C LEU A 242 37.24 20.40 3.40
N THR A 243 36.63 21.24 2.57
CA THR A 243 36.36 22.64 2.93
C THR A 243 35.45 22.71 4.17
N PRO A 244 35.44 23.81 4.95
CA PRO A 244 34.57 23.94 6.11
C PRO A 244 33.09 23.66 5.80
N LYS A 245 32.61 24.17 4.65
CA LYS A 245 31.24 23.94 4.15
C LYS A 245 30.99 22.45 3.87
N ALA A 246 31.90 21.77 3.17
CA ALA A 246 31.74 20.35 2.90
C ALA A 246 31.87 19.49 4.17
N ARG A 247 32.66 19.92 5.15
CA ARG A 247 32.82 19.24 6.43
C ARG A 247 31.52 19.21 7.23
N GLU A 248 30.75 20.31 7.26
CA GLU A 248 29.43 20.33 7.90
C GLU A 248 28.45 19.33 7.26
N ILE A 249 28.55 19.12 5.94
CA ILE A 249 27.64 18.27 5.18
C ILE A 249 28.02 16.79 5.31
N TYR A 250 29.29 16.46 5.10
CA TYR A 250 29.75 15.07 4.89
C TYR A 250 30.39 14.43 6.13
N THR A 251 30.68 15.20 7.18
CA THR A 251 31.27 14.68 8.43
C THR A 251 30.28 14.63 9.61
N ALA A 252 29.09 15.25 9.50
CA ALA A 252 28.08 15.31 10.57
C ALA A 252 27.43 13.96 10.94
N GLY A 253 27.91 12.84 10.39
CA GLY A 253 27.47 11.48 10.70
C GLY A 253 28.40 10.65 11.59
N GLN A 254 29.54 11.20 12.04
CA GLN A 254 30.49 10.50 12.92
C GLN A 254 30.59 11.20 14.29
N ASP A 255 29.74 10.75 15.23
CA ASP A 255 29.70 10.99 16.70
C ASP A 255 29.17 12.35 17.24
N PRO A 256 28.67 12.36 18.51
CA PRO A 256 27.27 12.22 18.90
C PRO A 256 26.54 13.55 19.17
N LEU A 257 25.21 13.47 19.14
CA LEU A 257 24.24 14.42 19.72
C LEU A 257 24.79 15.33 20.83
N ILE A 258 24.69 16.65 20.60
CA ILE A 258 24.55 17.81 21.51
C ILE A 258 24.74 19.01 20.58
N SER A 259 23.99 20.11 20.55
CA SER A 259 22.84 20.62 21.30
C SER A 259 22.33 21.84 20.53
N GLY A 260 21.03 22.12 20.62
CA GLY A 260 20.51 23.49 20.50
C GLY A 260 19.42 23.69 19.46
N GLY A 261 18.17 23.64 19.89
CA GLY A 261 17.02 24.10 19.10
C GLY A 261 15.73 23.45 19.57
N ARG A 262 14.96 24.16 20.41
CA ARG A 262 13.77 23.66 21.13
C ARG A 262 12.75 22.96 20.21
N ALA A 263 12.57 21.65 20.39
CA ALA A 263 11.30 20.99 20.10
C ALA A 263 10.59 20.71 21.43
N VAL A 264 9.36 21.22 21.55
CA VAL A 264 8.48 21.04 22.71
C VAL A 264 8.12 19.56 22.82
N THR A 265 8.63 18.88 23.85
CA THR A 265 8.23 17.51 24.19
C THR A 265 6.92 17.54 24.99
N PRO A 266 5.84 16.84 24.57
CA PRO A 266 4.72 16.59 25.46
C PRO A 266 5.13 15.55 26.51
N ALA A 267 4.89 15.87 27.77
CA ALA A 267 5.07 14.95 28.89
C ALA A 267 3.92 13.94 28.97
N ARG A 268 4.24 12.64 29.21
CA ARG A 268 3.61 11.75 30.21
C ARG A 268 4.02 10.27 30.04
N GLY A 269 4.36 9.63 31.17
CA GLY A 269 4.11 8.19 31.41
C GLY A 269 5.33 7.26 31.58
N ARG A 270 5.65 6.91 32.85
CA ARG A 270 6.69 6.01 33.41
C ARG A 270 6.57 4.50 33.01
N PRO A 271 7.50 3.57 33.39
CA PRO A 271 8.60 3.70 34.37
C PRO A 271 10.02 3.27 33.93
N ALA A 272 10.97 3.78 34.71
CA ALA A 272 12.36 3.37 34.77
C ALA A 272 12.52 2.08 35.58
N GLN A 273 12.91 1.00 34.93
CA GLN A 273 13.86 -0.01 35.43
C GLN A 273 14.23 -0.94 34.28
N ARG A 274 15.49 -0.87 33.83
CA ARG A 274 16.07 -1.85 32.90
C ARG A 274 16.54 -3.05 33.73
N GLU A 275 16.02 -4.24 33.44
CA GLU A 275 16.69 -5.47 33.85
C GLU A 275 17.98 -5.66 33.03
N PRO A 276 19.13 -5.93 33.67
CA PRO A 276 20.37 -6.23 32.96
C PRO A 276 20.28 -7.66 32.39
N GLY A 277 19.93 -7.76 31.11
CA GLY A 277 19.81 -9.05 30.42
C GLY A 277 19.08 -9.00 29.07
N SER A 278 18.32 -7.94 28.78
CA SER A 278 17.72 -7.79 27.46
C SER A 278 18.77 -7.39 26.42
N ARG A 279 19.14 -8.34 25.55
CA ARG A 279 19.74 -8.03 24.24
C ARG A 279 18.68 -7.36 23.37
N ALA A 280 18.35 -6.10 23.69
CA ALA A 280 17.67 -5.24 22.75
C ALA A 280 18.62 -5.04 21.58
N SER A 281 18.23 -5.59 20.43
CA SER A 281 18.98 -5.50 19.19
C SER A 281 19.03 -4.03 18.79
N SER A 282 20.20 -3.41 18.77
CA SER A 282 20.36 -2.12 18.09
C SER A 282 19.85 -2.26 16.64
N PRO A 283 19.05 -1.32 16.10
CA PRO A 283 18.39 -1.49 14.79
C PRO A 283 19.35 -1.50 13.60
N HIS A 284 20.65 -1.29 13.81
CA HIS A 284 21.64 -1.10 12.75
C HIS A 284 22.31 -2.41 12.29
N ARG A 285 21.68 -3.57 12.51
CA ARG A 285 22.16 -4.85 11.96
C ARG A 285 21.74 -5.00 10.50
N GLY A 286 22.66 -4.61 9.61
CA GLY A 286 22.82 -5.17 8.26
C GLY A 286 21.60 -5.08 7.34
N VAL A 287 21.12 -3.88 7.04
CA VAL A 287 20.27 -3.69 5.87
C VAL A 287 21.13 -4.04 4.64
N ARG A 288 20.72 -5.07 3.88
CA ARG A 288 21.43 -5.45 2.65
C ARG A 288 21.31 -4.31 1.65
N ALA A 289 22.38 -4.04 0.91
CA ALA A 289 22.35 -3.06 -0.16
C ALA A 289 21.21 -3.39 -1.14
N ILE A 290 20.52 -2.35 -1.61
CA ILE A 290 19.46 -2.51 -2.60
C ILE A 290 20.07 -2.99 -3.92
N ASP A 291 19.38 -3.91 -4.60
CA ASP A 291 19.75 -4.32 -5.95
C ASP A 291 19.76 -3.11 -6.90
N PRO A 292 20.84 -2.87 -7.67
CA PRO A 292 20.95 -1.70 -8.53
C PRO A 292 19.81 -1.57 -9.54
N GLU A 293 19.38 -2.67 -10.17
CA GLU A 293 18.29 -2.63 -11.15
C GLU A 293 16.94 -2.29 -10.47
N TYR A 294 16.71 -2.83 -9.27
CA TYR A 294 15.52 -2.50 -8.50
C TYR A 294 15.52 -1.04 -8.05
N LYS A 295 16.70 -0.50 -7.67
CA LYS A 295 16.86 0.92 -7.35
C LYS A 295 16.55 1.81 -8.55
N ASP A 296 17.03 1.45 -9.75
CA ASP A 296 16.73 2.18 -10.98
C ASP A 296 15.23 2.14 -11.30
N TYR A 297 14.58 1.00 -11.08
CA TYR A 297 13.12 0.87 -11.19
C TYR A 297 12.37 1.81 -10.23
N LEU A 298 12.80 1.91 -8.97
CA LEU A 298 12.21 2.86 -8.02
C LEU A 298 12.48 4.31 -8.42
N LYS A 299 13.70 4.63 -8.86
CA LYS A 299 14.07 5.95 -9.37
C LYS A 299 13.18 6.35 -10.55
N ALA A 300 12.90 5.44 -11.48
CA ALA A 300 11.99 5.71 -12.59
C ALA A 300 10.58 6.13 -12.10
N HIS A 301 10.03 5.45 -11.09
CA HIS A 301 8.74 5.85 -10.51
C HIS A 301 8.77 7.22 -9.83
N VAL A 302 9.86 7.53 -9.11
CA VAL A 302 10.05 8.81 -8.43
C VAL A 302 10.18 9.96 -9.43
N MET A 303 10.92 9.76 -10.52
CA MET A 303 11.07 10.75 -11.58
C MET A 303 9.84 10.86 -12.48
N ASN A 304 8.87 9.95 -12.35
CA ASN A 304 7.57 10.02 -13.01
C ASN A 304 6.54 10.85 -12.21
N LEU A 305 6.89 11.31 -11.00
CA LEU A 305 6.02 12.14 -10.17
C LEU A 305 5.90 13.56 -10.75
N ARG A 306 4.75 14.21 -10.53
CA ARG A 306 4.51 15.59 -10.97
C ARG A 306 5.44 16.58 -10.27
N SER A 307 5.83 17.66 -10.97
CA SER A 307 6.76 18.67 -10.45
C SER A 307 6.26 19.39 -9.20
N GLU A 308 4.93 19.48 -8.99
CA GLU A 308 4.39 20.10 -7.78
C GLU A 308 4.86 19.38 -6.52
N ARG A 309 5.08 18.05 -6.58
CA ARG A 309 5.52 17.26 -5.42
C ARG A 309 6.93 17.59 -4.94
N SER A 310 7.82 18.07 -5.82
CA SER A 310 9.15 18.54 -5.41
C SER A 310 9.12 20.00 -4.94
N SER A 311 8.14 20.78 -5.39
CA SER A 311 8.02 22.21 -5.07
C SER A 311 7.24 22.52 -3.77
N ASP A 312 6.23 21.71 -3.44
CA ASP A 312 5.42 21.80 -2.22
C ASP A 312 6.11 21.07 -1.06
N TYR A 313 6.32 21.76 0.06
CA TYR A 313 7.09 21.23 1.19
C TYR A 313 6.49 19.95 1.78
N GLN A 314 5.17 19.89 1.93
CA GLN A 314 4.52 18.73 2.55
C GLN A 314 4.59 17.50 1.63
N SER A 315 4.36 17.70 0.33
CA SER A 315 4.49 16.66 -0.68
C SER A 315 5.93 16.17 -0.81
N TRP A 316 6.89 17.08 -0.82
CA TRP A 316 8.33 16.78 -0.88
C TRP A 316 8.77 15.94 0.33
N LEU A 317 8.36 16.35 1.54
CA LEU A 317 8.63 15.61 2.77
C LEU A 317 8.00 14.20 2.74
N ASN A 318 6.76 14.08 2.25
CA ASN A 318 6.09 12.79 2.12
C ASN A 318 6.83 11.84 1.15
N VAL A 319 7.38 12.35 0.05
CA VAL A 319 8.23 11.55 -0.86
C VAL A 319 9.51 11.11 -0.15
N GLY A 320 10.18 12.00 0.58
CA GLY A 320 11.36 11.66 1.39
C GLY A 320 11.06 10.56 2.43
N ILE A 321 9.96 10.69 3.18
CA ILE A 321 9.53 9.67 4.17
C ILE A 321 9.22 8.34 3.47
N CYS A 322 8.52 8.39 2.33
CA CYS A 322 8.19 7.21 1.54
C CYS A 322 9.45 6.45 1.12
N LEU A 323 10.44 7.14 0.54
CA LEU A 323 11.68 6.52 0.08
C LEU A 323 12.52 5.98 1.24
N HIS A 324 12.63 6.74 2.32
CA HIS A 324 13.35 6.31 3.52
C HIS A 324 12.72 5.05 4.15
N ASN A 325 11.38 4.94 4.13
CA ASN A 325 10.67 3.76 4.60
C ASN A 325 10.83 2.55 3.65
N ILE A 326 11.07 2.77 2.35
CA ILE A 326 11.37 1.70 1.40
C ILE A 326 12.80 1.20 1.62
N HIS A 327 13.79 2.09 1.59
CA HIS A 327 15.19 1.72 1.78
C HIS A 327 16.12 2.94 2.06
N PRO A 328 17.12 2.82 2.96
CA PRO A 328 18.09 3.90 3.23
C PRO A 328 18.97 4.27 2.00
N ASP A 329 19.31 3.31 1.14
CA ASP A 329 20.10 3.55 -0.08
C ASP A 329 19.39 4.41 -1.15
N LEU A 330 18.17 4.90 -0.90
CA LEU A 330 17.42 5.77 -1.82
C LEU A 330 17.63 7.27 -1.57
N GLN A 331 18.60 7.64 -0.71
CA GLN A 331 18.92 9.04 -0.45
C GLN A 331 19.33 9.81 -1.71
N ASP A 332 20.14 9.20 -2.58
CA ASP A 332 20.53 9.79 -3.86
C ASP A 332 19.33 9.98 -4.80
N VAL A 333 18.40 9.02 -4.82
CA VAL A 333 17.13 9.14 -5.57
C VAL A 333 16.29 10.30 -5.04
N PHE A 334 16.28 10.51 -3.71
CA PHE A 334 15.61 11.65 -3.10
C PHE A 334 16.29 12.98 -3.45
N LEU A 335 17.62 13.03 -3.51
CA LEU A 335 18.36 14.21 -3.94
C LEU A 335 18.09 14.54 -5.41
N ASP A 336 18.10 13.53 -6.28
CA ASP A 336 17.77 13.68 -7.70
C ASP A 336 16.34 14.22 -7.87
N PHE A 337 15.37 13.65 -7.14
CA PHE A 337 13.99 14.14 -7.11
C PHE A 337 13.88 15.60 -6.65
N SER A 338 14.58 15.94 -5.56
CA SER A 338 14.57 17.28 -4.97
C SER A 338 15.21 18.31 -5.90
N SER A 339 16.23 17.91 -6.66
CA SER A 339 16.95 18.77 -7.58
C SER A 339 16.13 19.22 -8.79
N GLN A 340 14.93 18.64 -9.01
CA GLN A 340 13.99 19.10 -10.03
C GLN A 340 13.43 20.51 -9.74
N ASN A 341 13.51 21.00 -8.49
CA ASN A 341 13.19 22.38 -8.15
C ASN A 341 14.47 23.17 -7.84
N GLU A 342 15.06 23.79 -8.86
CA GLU A 342 16.36 24.47 -8.71
C GLU A 342 16.33 25.64 -7.73
N GLU A 343 15.21 26.36 -7.62
CA GLU A 343 15.09 27.53 -6.75
C GLU A 343 15.13 27.18 -5.25
N LYS A 344 14.57 26.02 -4.88
CA LYS A 344 14.48 25.58 -3.48
C LYS A 344 15.46 24.48 -3.11
N PHE A 345 16.16 23.90 -4.08
CA PHE A 345 17.04 22.77 -3.83
C PHE A 345 18.31 23.20 -3.11
N ASN A 346 18.48 22.68 -1.89
CA ASN A 346 19.73 22.72 -1.15
C ASN A 346 20.10 21.29 -0.73
N GLU A 347 21.22 20.78 -1.25
CA GLU A 347 21.66 19.41 -1.00
C GLU A 347 21.92 19.15 0.50
N ALA A 348 22.53 20.10 1.20
CA ALA A 348 22.80 19.99 2.64
C ALA A 348 21.50 19.87 3.44
N ASP A 349 20.52 20.72 3.13
CA ASP A 349 19.22 20.71 3.80
C ASP A 349 18.46 19.41 3.51
N CYS A 350 18.55 18.89 2.29
CA CYS A 350 17.93 17.61 1.91
C CYS A 350 18.56 16.44 2.68
N ILE A 351 19.89 16.37 2.77
CA ILE A 351 20.61 15.33 3.51
C ILE A 351 20.30 15.43 5.00
N GLN A 352 20.37 16.63 5.57
CA GLN A 352 20.03 16.87 6.98
C GLN A 352 18.59 16.43 7.24
N LYS A 353 17.65 16.78 6.35
CA LYS A 353 16.26 16.37 6.50
C LYS A 353 16.11 14.85 6.41
N TRP A 354 16.74 14.20 5.44
CA TRP A 354 16.75 12.74 5.31
C TRP A 354 17.21 12.06 6.59
N ASN A 355 18.31 12.53 7.18
CA ASN A 355 18.87 11.99 8.42
C ASN A 355 17.96 12.22 9.65
N THR A 356 17.04 13.18 9.59
CA THR A 356 16.04 13.40 10.66
C THR A 356 14.82 12.49 10.56
N ILE A 357 14.63 11.79 9.43
CA ILE A 357 13.50 10.89 9.21
C ILE A 357 13.69 9.64 10.09
N ASN A 358 12.95 9.59 11.19
CA ASN A 358 12.91 8.42 12.04
C ASN A 358 11.71 7.54 11.68
N PHE A 359 11.84 6.23 11.91
CA PHE A 359 10.71 5.31 11.84
C PHE A 359 9.67 5.69 12.90
N ARG A 360 8.64 6.44 12.50
CA ARG A 360 7.43 6.59 13.31
C ARG A 360 6.67 5.27 13.31
N ASN A 361 6.22 4.85 14.49
CA ASN A 361 5.42 3.63 14.69
C ASN A 361 3.92 3.94 14.82
N ASP A 362 3.51 5.19 14.60
CA ASP A 362 2.15 5.69 14.70
C ASP A 362 1.66 6.30 13.37
N GLY A 363 0.62 5.70 12.77
CA GLY A 363 -0.05 6.19 11.56
C GLY A 363 0.15 5.34 10.30
N ASP A 364 -0.50 5.74 9.20
CA ASP A 364 -0.38 5.09 7.90
C ASP A 364 1.06 5.24 7.36
N ARG A 365 1.69 4.11 7.07
CA ARG A 365 3.09 4.07 6.67
C ARG A 365 3.20 4.34 5.16
N LEU A 366 3.74 5.50 4.79
CA LEU A 366 4.12 5.80 3.42
C LEU A 366 5.20 4.80 2.99
N GLY A 367 5.00 4.12 1.86
CA GLY A 367 5.92 3.10 1.36
C GLY A 367 5.68 2.82 -0.11
N ILE A 368 6.13 1.64 -0.58
CA ILE A 368 6.14 1.31 -2.01
C ILE A 368 4.76 1.46 -2.68
N ASN A 369 3.67 1.09 -2.01
CA ASN A 369 2.32 1.24 -2.53
C ASN A 369 1.91 2.71 -2.70
N SER A 370 2.37 3.59 -1.80
CA SER A 370 2.15 5.04 -1.91
C SER A 370 2.89 5.62 -3.12
N LEU A 371 4.13 5.18 -3.35
CA LEU A 371 4.91 5.57 -4.52
C LEU A 371 4.22 5.13 -5.82
N TYR A 372 3.76 3.88 -5.90
CA TYR A 372 3.02 3.39 -7.06
C TYR A 372 1.73 4.17 -7.28
N TYR A 373 0.97 4.44 -6.22
CA TYR A 373 -0.25 5.23 -6.31
C TYR A 373 0.03 6.63 -6.86
N TRP A 374 1.04 7.33 -6.35
CA TRP A 374 1.41 8.66 -6.84
C TRP A 374 1.91 8.63 -8.27
N SER A 375 2.80 7.69 -8.60
CA SER A 375 3.35 7.54 -9.96
C SER A 375 2.24 7.28 -10.98
N ARG A 376 1.27 6.42 -10.65
CA ARG A 376 0.09 6.13 -11.48
C ARG A 376 -0.87 7.31 -11.61
N THR A 377 -1.08 8.07 -10.53
CA THR A 377 -2.03 9.18 -10.51
C THR A 377 -1.47 10.42 -11.19
N ASP A 378 -0.19 10.69 -11.00
CA ASP A 378 0.49 11.88 -11.53
C ASP A 378 0.81 11.75 -13.03
N ASN A 379 1.25 10.57 -13.48
CA ASN A 379 1.52 10.28 -14.90
C ASN A 379 1.21 8.81 -15.24
N PRO A 380 -0.05 8.50 -15.60
CA PRO A 380 -0.50 7.14 -15.91
C PRO A 380 0.27 6.46 -17.06
N GLU A 381 0.58 7.19 -18.13
CA GLU A 381 1.28 6.65 -19.30
C GLU A 381 2.73 6.28 -18.96
N GLY A 382 3.44 7.19 -18.27
CA GLY A 382 4.80 6.93 -17.79
C GLY A 382 4.85 5.76 -16.82
N TYR A 383 3.86 5.64 -15.93
CA TYR A 383 3.73 4.49 -15.03
C TYR A 383 3.61 3.17 -15.80
N LEU A 384 2.75 3.11 -16.82
CA LEU A 384 2.57 1.91 -17.65
C LEU A 384 3.86 1.55 -18.41
N ALA A 385 4.60 2.54 -18.92
CA ALA A 385 5.88 2.31 -19.59
C ALA A 385 6.92 1.69 -18.63
N ILE A 386 7.03 2.24 -17.41
CA ILE A 386 7.94 1.74 -16.36
C ILE A 386 7.59 0.29 -15.99
N GLU A 387 6.30 -0.01 -15.77
CA GLU A 387 5.86 -1.36 -15.43
C GLU A 387 6.09 -2.36 -16.57
N ASN A 388 5.84 -1.97 -17.82
CA ASN A 388 6.12 -2.83 -18.98
C ASN A 388 7.61 -3.14 -19.13
N GLN A 389 8.48 -2.15 -18.90
CA GLN A 389 9.93 -2.34 -18.90
C GLN A 389 10.36 -3.29 -17.77
N ASN A 390 9.80 -3.11 -16.57
CA ASN A 390 10.06 -3.99 -15.43
C ASN A 390 9.62 -5.44 -15.72
N VAL A 391 8.44 -5.65 -16.32
CA VAL A 391 7.98 -6.99 -16.73
C VAL A 391 8.94 -7.62 -17.74
N SER A 392 9.38 -6.88 -18.77
CA SER A 392 10.37 -7.39 -19.73
C SER A 392 11.67 -7.83 -19.06
N ARG A 393 12.18 -7.03 -18.12
CA ARG A 393 13.38 -7.36 -17.34
C ARG A 393 13.19 -8.61 -16.49
N LEU A 394 12.06 -8.73 -15.80
CA LEU A 394 11.75 -9.89 -14.96
C LEU A 394 11.59 -11.18 -15.79
N LEU A 395 11.07 -11.10 -17.03
CA LEU A 395 11.02 -12.25 -17.94
C LEU A 395 12.41 -12.77 -18.29
N GLU A 396 13.38 -11.87 -18.51
CA GLU A 396 14.78 -12.22 -18.78
C GLU A 396 15.42 -12.88 -17.55
N GLN A 397 15.19 -12.35 -16.36
CA GLN A 397 15.67 -12.96 -15.11
C GLN A 397 15.06 -14.35 -14.87
N ALA A 398 13.77 -14.53 -15.17
CA ALA A 398 13.07 -15.81 -15.03
C ALA A 398 13.60 -16.92 -15.98
N CYS A 399 14.48 -16.60 -16.93
CA CYS A 399 15.22 -17.60 -17.70
C CYS A 399 16.10 -18.52 -16.82
N SER A 400 16.39 -18.11 -15.57
CA SER A 400 17.03 -18.94 -14.54
C SER A 400 16.28 -20.26 -14.30
N GLY A 401 14.97 -20.29 -14.59
CA GLY A 401 14.14 -21.48 -14.47
C GLY A 401 13.42 -21.63 -13.12
N THR A 402 13.60 -20.68 -12.19
CA THR A 402 13.09 -20.76 -10.81
C THR A 402 11.65 -20.28 -10.68
N GLU A 403 10.88 -20.92 -9.80
CA GLU A 403 9.50 -20.52 -9.50
C GLU A 403 9.40 -19.13 -8.86
N HIS A 404 10.40 -18.75 -8.07
CA HIS A 404 10.48 -17.43 -7.44
C HIS A 404 10.56 -16.30 -8.47
N ASP A 405 11.43 -16.43 -9.48
CA ASP A 405 11.57 -15.40 -10.50
C ASP A 405 10.32 -15.30 -11.38
N VAL A 406 9.66 -16.43 -11.66
CA VAL A 406 8.34 -16.42 -12.32
C VAL A 406 7.29 -15.76 -11.43
N ALA A 407 7.27 -16.02 -10.12
CA ALA A 407 6.33 -15.39 -9.19
C ALA A 407 6.51 -13.86 -9.12
N LYS A 408 7.73 -13.33 -9.29
CA LYS A 408 7.97 -11.88 -9.44
C LYS A 408 7.32 -11.32 -10.70
N VAL A 409 7.37 -12.04 -11.84
CA VAL A 409 6.66 -11.64 -13.06
C VAL A 409 5.15 -11.61 -12.81
N VAL A 410 4.61 -12.62 -12.14
CA VAL A 410 3.19 -12.69 -11.77
C VAL A 410 2.81 -11.51 -10.88
N ASN A 411 3.62 -11.21 -9.87
CA ASN A 411 3.39 -10.08 -8.97
C ASN A 411 3.43 -8.74 -9.70
N ALA A 412 4.44 -8.49 -10.54
CA ALA A 412 4.52 -7.28 -11.33
C ALA A 412 3.27 -7.06 -12.21
N LYS A 413 2.70 -8.15 -12.76
CA LYS A 413 1.50 -8.06 -13.61
C LYS A 413 0.19 -7.94 -12.84
N PHE A 414 0.08 -8.56 -11.66
CA PHE A 414 -1.20 -8.81 -11.01
C PHE A 414 -1.31 -8.28 -9.56
N ARG A 415 -0.29 -7.64 -8.99
CA ARG A 415 -0.26 -7.17 -7.58
C ARG A 415 -1.44 -6.30 -7.13
N ASP A 416 -2.06 -5.58 -8.06
CA ASP A 416 -3.20 -4.70 -7.80
C ASP A 416 -4.54 -5.42 -7.97
N LEU A 417 -4.53 -6.60 -8.58
CA LEU A 417 -5.72 -7.39 -8.90
C LEU A 417 -5.94 -8.54 -7.92
N TYR A 418 -4.95 -8.90 -7.10
CA TYR A 418 -5.07 -9.98 -6.13
C TYR A 418 -4.45 -9.62 -4.80
N LYS A 419 -5.00 -10.20 -3.72
CA LYS A 419 -4.43 -10.16 -2.37
C LYS A 419 -4.56 -11.52 -1.72
N CYS A 420 -3.49 -11.97 -1.06
CA CYS A 420 -3.51 -13.11 -0.16
C CYS A 420 -3.64 -12.56 1.27
N CYS A 421 -4.66 -12.96 2.02
CA CYS A 421 -4.99 -12.31 3.30
C CYS A 421 -4.86 -13.22 4.53
N ASP A 422 -4.71 -14.53 4.32
CA ASP A 422 -4.36 -15.51 5.36
C ASP A 422 -3.39 -16.53 4.76
N PHE A 423 -2.12 -16.43 5.17
CA PHE A 423 -1.05 -17.28 4.64
C PHE A 423 -1.27 -18.77 4.98
N GLY A 424 -1.76 -19.05 6.19
CA GLY A 424 -1.97 -20.41 6.67
C GLY A 424 -3.18 -21.08 6.03
N LYS A 425 -4.29 -20.34 5.87
CA LYS A 425 -5.54 -20.85 5.28
C LYS A 425 -5.63 -20.69 3.77
N ASN A 426 -4.66 -20.03 3.13
CA ASN A 426 -4.63 -19.79 1.68
C ASN A 426 -5.87 -19.04 1.16
N VAL A 427 -6.27 -17.98 1.86
CA VAL A 427 -7.44 -17.17 1.47
C VAL A 427 -7.01 -16.05 0.52
N TRP A 428 -7.66 -15.98 -0.63
CA TRP A 428 -7.36 -15.02 -1.69
C TRP A 428 -8.57 -14.19 -2.07
N TYR A 429 -8.32 -12.94 -2.44
CA TYR A 429 -9.29 -12.05 -3.04
C TYR A 429 -8.79 -11.60 -4.41
N ARG A 430 -9.70 -11.50 -5.37
CA ARG A 430 -9.45 -10.86 -6.66
C ARG A 430 -10.26 -9.57 -6.79
N TRP A 431 -9.71 -8.60 -7.49
CA TRP A 431 -10.42 -7.39 -7.88
C TRP A 431 -11.38 -7.69 -9.02
N ALA A 432 -12.66 -7.39 -8.81
CA ALA A 432 -13.76 -7.61 -9.75
C ALA A 432 -14.34 -6.27 -10.25
N GLY A 433 -13.48 -5.30 -10.53
CA GLY A 433 -13.85 -4.01 -11.15
C GLY A 433 -14.23 -2.92 -10.15
N HIS A 434 -15.15 -3.20 -9.23
CA HIS A 434 -15.58 -2.23 -8.20
C HIS A 434 -15.45 -2.75 -6.76
N ILE A 435 -15.33 -4.06 -6.61
CA ILE A 435 -15.24 -4.76 -5.32
C ILE A 435 -14.19 -5.87 -5.39
N TRP A 436 -13.76 -6.33 -4.23
CA TRP A 436 -12.98 -7.54 -4.04
C TRP A 436 -13.90 -8.75 -3.90
N THR A 437 -13.61 -9.82 -4.64
CA THR A 437 -14.32 -11.09 -4.55
C THR A 437 -13.39 -12.17 -4.05
N GLU A 438 -13.81 -12.91 -3.03
CA GLU A 438 -13.06 -14.08 -2.55
C GLU A 438 -12.92 -15.11 -3.68
N THR A 439 -11.73 -15.67 -3.86
CA THR A 439 -11.44 -16.75 -4.79
C THR A 439 -10.81 -17.89 -4.00
N ASP A 440 -11.37 -19.09 -4.13
CA ASP A 440 -10.83 -20.27 -3.47
C ASP A 440 -9.38 -20.49 -3.92
N SER A 441 -8.47 -20.56 -2.95
CA SER A 441 -7.07 -20.94 -3.11
C SER A 441 -6.31 -20.23 -4.25
N GLY A 442 -6.77 -19.05 -4.68
CA GLY A 442 -6.19 -18.31 -5.81
C GLY A 442 -6.38 -18.97 -7.18
N VAL A 443 -7.39 -19.83 -7.37
CA VAL A 443 -7.63 -20.57 -8.62
C VAL A 443 -7.70 -19.67 -9.86
N ASP A 444 -8.33 -18.50 -9.76
CA ASP A 444 -8.39 -17.54 -10.87
C ASP A 444 -7.00 -17.07 -11.31
N LEU A 445 -6.12 -16.72 -10.37
CA LEU A 445 -4.73 -16.37 -10.66
C LEU A 445 -3.96 -17.57 -11.22
N GLN A 446 -4.21 -18.77 -10.70
CA GLN A 446 -3.58 -20.00 -11.16
C GLN A 446 -3.93 -20.33 -12.63
N ILE A 447 -5.15 -20.07 -13.07
CA ILE A 447 -5.57 -20.22 -14.47
C ILE A 447 -4.77 -19.24 -15.36
N ARG A 448 -4.62 -17.99 -14.90
CA ARG A 448 -3.87 -16.92 -15.60
C ARG A 448 -2.39 -17.19 -15.76
N LEU A 449 -1.81 -18.07 -14.94
CA LEU A 449 -0.43 -18.54 -15.14
C LEU A 449 -0.26 -19.22 -16.51
N SER A 450 -1.21 -20.07 -16.90
CA SER A 450 -1.15 -20.82 -18.16
C SER A 450 -1.69 -20.08 -19.38
N SER A 451 -2.52 -19.04 -19.19
CA SER A 451 -3.06 -18.23 -20.28
C SER A 451 -2.25 -16.94 -20.48
N GLU A 452 -2.25 -16.03 -19.50
CA GLU A 452 -1.68 -14.68 -19.64
C GLU A 452 -0.18 -14.65 -19.39
N ILE A 453 0.30 -15.23 -18.29
CA ILE A 453 1.74 -15.20 -17.96
C ILE A 453 2.52 -16.01 -18.99
N ALA A 454 2.06 -17.22 -19.32
CA ALA A 454 2.66 -18.00 -20.40
C ALA A 454 2.73 -17.22 -21.73
N SER A 455 1.69 -16.43 -22.06
CA SER A 455 1.70 -15.60 -23.27
C SER A 455 2.77 -14.50 -23.25
N LEU A 456 3.13 -13.97 -22.08
CA LEU A 456 4.24 -13.00 -21.96
C LEU A 456 5.59 -13.66 -22.31
N PHE A 457 5.85 -14.87 -21.80
CA PHE A 457 7.05 -15.64 -22.15
C PHE A 457 7.10 -15.97 -23.65
N PHE A 458 5.97 -16.39 -24.22
CA PHE A 458 5.85 -16.66 -25.65
C PHE A 458 6.07 -15.41 -26.51
N GLY A 459 5.49 -14.28 -26.12
CA GLY A 459 5.68 -13.00 -26.80
C GLY A 459 7.13 -12.55 -26.80
N LYS A 460 7.81 -12.60 -25.66
CA LYS A 460 9.24 -12.27 -25.56
C LYS A 460 10.11 -13.22 -26.39
N MET A 461 9.79 -14.50 -26.42
CA MET A 461 10.46 -15.49 -27.26
C MET A 461 10.34 -15.15 -28.75
N ASN A 462 9.16 -14.73 -29.22
CA ASN A 462 8.96 -14.31 -30.61
C ASN A 462 9.70 -13.01 -30.94
N LEU A 463 9.77 -12.06 -30.00
CA LEU A 463 10.57 -10.84 -30.18
C LEU A 463 12.06 -11.16 -30.35
N ILE A 464 12.60 -12.07 -29.53
CA ILE A 464 14.00 -12.53 -29.68
C ILE A 464 14.18 -13.24 -31.03
N SER A 465 13.23 -14.08 -31.44
CA SER A 465 13.31 -14.80 -32.72
C SER A 465 13.35 -13.83 -33.90
N ARG A 466 12.49 -12.82 -33.89
CA ARG A 466 12.47 -11.76 -34.91
C ARG A 466 13.77 -10.94 -34.90
N ASP A 467 14.27 -10.57 -33.73
CA ASP A 467 15.53 -9.85 -33.58
C ASP A 467 16.72 -10.66 -34.13
N MET A 468 16.73 -11.98 -33.92
CA MET A 468 17.72 -12.87 -34.52
C MET A 468 17.61 -12.91 -36.04
N GLU A 469 16.41 -12.95 -36.61
CA GLU A 469 16.17 -12.91 -38.05
C GLU A 469 16.60 -11.57 -38.66
N GLU A 470 16.20 -10.45 -38.07
CA GLU A 470 16.54 -9.08 -38.51
C GLU A 470 18.05 -8.84 -38.50
N ARG A 471 18.77 -9.42 -37.53
CA ARG A 471 20.24 -9.36 -37.43
C ARG A 471 20.97 -10.49 -38.17
N ASN A 472 20.24 -11.33 -38.90
CA ASN A 472 20.76 -12.47 -39.66
C ASN A 472 21.59 -13.47 -38.81
N LEU A 473 21.22 -13.63 -37.54
CA LEU A 473 21.81 -14.56 -36.58
C LEU A 473 21.18 -15.95 -36.74
N MET A 474 21.55 -16.66 -37.82
CA MET A 474 20.94 -17.97 -38.13
C MET A 474 21.66 -19.18 -37.51
N ARG A 475 22.95 -19.06 -37.17
CA ARG A 475 23.74 -20.16 -36.60
C ARG A 475 24.94 -19.65 -35.81
N CYS A 476 25.50 -20.54 -34.99
CA CYS A 476 26.74 -20.28 -34.29
C CYS A 476 27.90 -20.06 -35.29
N VAL A 477 28.73 -19.04 -35.01
CA VAL A 477 29.85 -18.62 -35.89
C VAL A 477 31.07 -19.55 -35.78
N SER A 478 31.19 -20.32 -34.69
CA SER A 478 32.25 -21.34 -34.55
C SER A 478 31.89 -22.58 -35.36
N ILE A 479 32.31 -22.62 -36.62
CA ILE A 479 31.85 -23.59 -37.63
C ILE A 479 32.44 -25.02 -37.47
N GLU A 480 33.31 -25.30 -36.51
CA GLU A 480 34.02 -26.61 -36.50
C GLU A 480 33.46 -27.69 -35.54
N SER A 481 32.50 -27.37 -34.66
CA SER A 481 31.88 -28.40 -33.82
C SER A 481 30.40 -28.10 -33.58
N LYS A 482 29.57 -29.16 -33.58
CA LYS A 482 28.11 -29.13 -33.34
C LYS A 482 27.74 -28.73 -31.89
N THR A 483 28.52 -27.86 -31.24
CA THR A 483 28.38 -27.55 -29.83
C THR A 483 28.29 -26.05 -29.64
N ASP A 484 27.21 -25.65 -28.95
CA ASP A 484 26.99 -24.34 -28.37
C ASP A 484 28.28 -23.74 -27.79
N CYS A 485 28.75 -22.64 -28.38
CA CYS A 485 29.98 -21.98 -27.95
C CYS A 485 29.80 -21.09 -26.71
N GLY A 486 28.56 -20.88 -26.24
CA GLY A 486 28.21 -20.11 -25.04
C GLY A 486 28.55 -18.62 -25.06
N ILE A 487 29.26 -18.12 -26.07
CA ILE A 487 29.86 -16.77 -26.04
C ILE A 487 29.36 -15.88 -27.20
N CYS A 488 29.03 -16.47 -28.36
CA CYS A 488 28.54 -15.71 -29.52
C CYS A 488 27.10 -15.20 -29.32
N GLU A 489 26.71 -14.18 -30.08
CA GLU A 489 25.40 -13.52 -29.94
C GLU A 489 24.24 -14.46 -30.26
N TYR A 490 24.37 -15.27 -31.32
CA TYR A 490 23.41 -16.34 -31.63
C TYR A 490 23.18 -17.28 -30.44
N CYS A 491 24.25 -17.85 -29.88
CA CYS A 491 24.14 -18.79 -28.75
C CYS A 491 23.50 -18.13 -27.53
N LYS A 492 23.85 -16.88 -27.22
CA LYS A 492 23.25 -16.14 -26.08
C LYS A 492 21.75 -15.93 -26.26
N LEU A 493 21.33 -15.44 -27.42
CA LEU A 493 19.91 -15.23 -27.72
C LEU A 493 19.16 -16.56 -27.79
N GLU A 494 19.77 -17.61 -28.35
CA GLU A 494 19.18 -18.96 -28.40
C GLU A 494 19.03 -19.57 -27.00
N HIS A 495 19.99 -19.36 -26.10
CA HIS A 495 19.85 -19.76 -24.68
C HIS A 495 18.70 -19.04 -23.98
N GLN A 496 18.56 -17.74 -24.21
CA GLN A 496 17.44 -16.97 -23.66
C GLN A 496 16.12 -17.47 -24.25
N ARG A 497 16.03 -17.61 -25.58
CA ARG A 497 14.84 -18.10 -26.30
C ARG A 497 14.42 -19.48 -25.81
N THR A 498 15.36 -20.41 -25.69
CA THR A 498 15.09 -21.77 -25.18
C THR A 498 14.76 -21.77 -23.68
N GLY A 499 15.36 -20.89 -22.89
CA GLY A 499 15.01 -20.65 -21.49
C GLY A 499 13.56 -20.18 -21.32
N LEU A 500 13.13 -19.19 -22.09
CA LEU A 500 11.76 -18.70 -22.12
C LEU A 500 10.77 -19.80 -22.54
N ASN A 501 11.12 -20.60 -23.57
CA ASN A 501 10.29 -21.72 -24.02
C ASN A 501 10.12 -22.80 -22.94
N LYS A 502 11.18 -23.09 -22.17
CA LYS A 502 11.11 -24.01 -21.03
C LYS A 502 10.11 -23.52 -19.99
N ILE A 503 10.16 -22.23 -19.62
CA ILE A 503 9.20 -21.66 -18.67
C ILE A 503 7.78 -21.65 -19.24
N TYR A 504 7.60 -21.23 -20.50
CA TYR A 504 6.31 -21.29 -21.20
C TYR A 504 5.66 -22.68 -21.11
N THR A 505 6.46 -23.72 -21.34
CA THR A 505 5.99 -25.11 -21.27
C THR A 505 5.68 -25.51 -19.83
N LYS A 506 6.57 -25.18 -18.88
CA LYS A 506 6.38 -25.47 -17.45
C LYS A 506 5.13 -24.81 -16.86
N LEU A 507 4.81 -23.59 -17.27
CA LEU A 507 3.59 -22.86 -16.84
C LEU A 507 2.29 -23.55 -17.24
N LYS A 508 2.34 -24.54 -18.14
CA LYS A 508 1.19 -25.38 -18.50
C LYS A 508 1.12 -26.70 -17.71
N THR A 509 2.10 -26.96 -16.84
CA THR A 509 2.14 -28.14 -15.98
C THR A 509 1.59 -27.83 -14.59
N THR A 510 0.91 -28.80 -13.97
CA THR A 510 0.26 -28.61 -12.66
C THR A 510 1.28 -28.36 -11.54
N THR A 511 2.34 -29.18 -11.46
CA THR A 511 3.34 -29.10 -10.38
C THR A 511 4.03 -27.75 -10.35
N PHE A 512 4.47 -27.25 -11.50
CA PHE A 512 5.16 -25.96 -11.57
C PHE A 512 4.21 -24.81 -11.20
N LYS A 513 2.96 -24.83 -11.69
CA LYS A 513 1.95 -23.83 -11.29
C LYS A 513 1.70 -23.82 -9.79
N ASN A 514 1.63 -24.99 -9.14
CA ASN A 514 1.43 -25.08 -7.69
C ASN A 514 2.61 -24.46 -6.92
N ASN A 515 3.84 -24.71 -7.36
CA ASN A 515 5.04 -24.13 -6.76
C ASN A 515 5.08 -22.60 -6.96
N VAL A 516 4.78 -22.10 -8.16
CA VAL A 516 4.69 -20.65 -8.43
C VAL A 516 3.61 -20.01 -7.56
N MET A 517 2.43 -20.61 -7.44
CA MET A 517 1.37 -20.10 -6.56
C MET A 517 1.80 -20.05 -5.10
N ARG A 518 2.63 -21.00 -4.65
CA ARG A 518 3.18 -20.99 -3.29
C ARG A 518 4.12 -19.80 -3.07
N GLU A 519 4.99 -19.48 -4.01
CA GLU A 519 5.82 -18.27 -3.97
C GLU A 519 4.98 -16.98 -4.06
N CYS A 520 3.94 -16.97 -4.91
CA CYS A 520 3.02 -15.84 -5.02
C CYS A 520 2.29 -15.55 -3.70
N ARG A 521 2.01 -16.56 -2.85
CA ARG A 521 1.39 -16.29 -1.54
C ARG A 521 2.19 -15.29 -0.71
N GLU A 522 3.51 -15.38 -0.73
CA GLU A 522 4.40 -14.47 0.01
C GLU A 522 4.37 -13.07 -0.60
N LEU A 523 4.48 -12.98 -1.93
CA LEU A 523 4.54 -11.70 -2.65
C LEU A 523 3.22 -10.92 -2.64
N PHE A 524 2.08 -11.60 -2.52
CA PHE A 524 0.74 -11.01 -2.52
C PHE A 524 0.14 -10.90 -1.10
N PHE A 525 0.90 -11.28 -0.07
CA PHE A 525 0.40 -11.29 1.31
C PHE A 525 0.18 -9.86 1.83
N ASP A 526 -1.04 -9.58 2.29
CA ASP A 526 -1.40 -8.37 3.03
C ASP A 526 -2.11 -8.76 4.33
N GLU A 527 -1.38 -8.69 5.44
CA GLU A 527 -1.87 -9.04 6.78
C GLU A 527 -3.00 -8.11 7.26
N GLN A 528 -3.05 -6.86 6.77
CA GLN A 528 -4.07 -5.90 7.21
C GLN A 528 -5.32 -5.94 6.34
N PHE A 529 -5.29 -6.59 5.18
CA PHE A 529 -6.41 -6.67 4.23
C PHE A 529 -7.70 -7.15 4.91
N THR A 530 -7.64 -8.24 5.68
CA THR A 530 -8.80 -8.82 6.39
C THR A 530 -9.43 -7.88 7.44
N LYS A 531 -8.64 -6.92 7.95
CA LYS A 531 -9.13 -5.89 8.89
C LYS A 531 -9.73 -4.69 8.17
N LYS A 532 -9.20 -4.34 6.98
CA LYS A 532 -9.66 -3.21 6.17
C LYS A 532 -10.89 -3.53 5.33
N ILE A 533 -11.04 -4.78 4.87
CA ILE A 533 -12.15 -5.18 4.03
C ILE A 533 -13.50 -4.96 4.71
N ASP A 534 -14.41 -4.27 4.00
CA ASP A 534 -15.75 -3.83 4.43
C ASP A 534 -15.76 -2.98 5.70
N SER A 535 -14.63 -2.35 6.06
CA SER A 535 -14.55 -1.47 7.24
C SER A 535 -15.03 -0.05 6.98
N ASN A 536 -15.08 0.38 5.71
CA ASN A 536 -15.53 1.73 5.35
C ASN A 536 -17.07 1.82 5.43
N LYS A 537 -17.55 2.65 6.38
CA LYS A 537 -18.96 2.81 6.70
C LYS A 537 -19.70 3.74 5.73
N GLU A 538 -18.97 4.58 5.01
CA GLU A 538 -19.52 5.68 4.22
C GLU A 538 -19.52 5.37 2.71
N LEU A 539 -19.03 4.21 2.28
CA LEU A 539 -19.10 3.77 0.88
C LEU A 539 -20.15 2.67 0.71
N ILE A 540 -20.90 2.69 -0.39
CA ILE A 540 -21.80 1.59 -0.75
C ILE A 540 -21.58 1.22 -2.22
N ALA A 541 -21.31 -0.06 -2.48
CA ALA A 541 -21.00 -0.54 -3.83
C ALA A 541 -22.25 -1.07 -4.55
N PHE A 542 -22.24 -0.88 -5.86
CA PHE A 542 -23.21 -1.31 -6.85
C PHE A 542 -22.50 -2.17 -7.90
N ASN A 543 -23.25 -2.77 -8.81
CA ASN A 543 -22.66 -3.53 -9.92
C ASN A 543 -21.86 -2.65 -10.89
N ASN A 544 -22.19 -1.37 -10.98
CA ASN A 544 -21.63 -0.40 -11.93
C ASN A 544 -20.86 0.76 -11.28
N GLY A 545 -20.51 0.66 -10.00
CA GLY A 545 -19.74 1.69 -9.31
C GLY A 545 -19.93 1.72 -7.81
N VAL A 546 -19.49 2.82 -7.19
CA VAL A 546 -19.47 3.04 -5.75
C VAL A 546 -20.01 4.43 -5.47
N LEU A 547 -20.95 4.51 -4.53
CA LEU A 547 -21.47 5.78 -4.02
C LEU A 547 -20.75 6.13 -2.72
N ASP A 548 -20.14 7.31 -2.68
CA ASP A 548 -19.66 7.93 -1.44
C ASP A 548 -20.82 8.66 -0.76
N LEU A 549 -21.21 8.23 0.44
CA LEU A 549 -22.34 8.77 1.19
C LEU A 549 -22.01 10.06 1.95
N THR A 550 -20.74 10.47 1.97
CA THR A 550 -20.28 11.75 2.52
C THR A 550 -20.41 12.85 1.48
N THR A 551 -19.92 12.60 0.25
CA THR A 551 -19.94 13.57 -0.86
C THR A 551 -21.15 13.42 -1.78
N PHE A 552 -21.84 12.28 -1.73
CA PHE A 552 -22.87 11.85 -2.67
C PHE A 552 -22.39 11.75 -4.13
N GLU A 553 -21.09 11.49 -4.32
CA GLU A 553 -20.48 11.25 -5.62
C GLU A 553 -20.53 9.76 -5.97
N PHE A 554 -21.02 9.45 -7.17
CA PHE A 554 -20.97 8.11 -7.74
C PHE A 554 -19.78 8.00 -8.69
N ARG A 555 -18.90 7.03 -8.43
CA ARG A 555 -17.63 6.87 -9.13
C ARG A 555 -17.29 5.40 -9.32
N ASP A 556 -16.30 5.13 -10.16
CA ASP A 556 -15.70 3.80 -10.20
C ASP A 556 -15.08 3.43 -8.84
N GLY A 557 -15.32 2.18 -8.45
CA GLY A 557 -14.64 1.57 -7.31
C GLY A 557 -13.14 1.46 -7.54
N LYS A 558 -12.38 1.55 -6.45
CA LYS A 558 -10.93 1.43 -6.45
C LYS A 558 -10.51 0.27 -5.55
N PRO A 559 -9.43 -0.48 -5.88
CA PRO A 559 -8.90 -1.54 -5.02
C PRO A 559 -8.68 -1.08 -3.56
N ASP A 560 -8.31 0.18 -3.37
CA ASP A 560 -8.06 0.79 -2.06
C ASP A 560 -9.35 1.18 -1.30
N ASP A 561 -10.55 1.03 -1.88
CA ASP A 561 -11.82 1.19 -1.16
C ASP A 561 -12.08 0.01 -0.21
N TYR A 562 -11.37 -1.11 -0.39
CA TYR A 562 -11.47 -2.34 0.41
C TYR A 562 -12.93 -2.81 0.61
N MET A 563 -13.76 -2.80 -0.43
CA MET A 563 -15.12 -3.32 -0.36
C MET A 563 -15.20 -4.70 -0.98
N SER A 564 -15.96 -5.61 -0.37
CA SER A 564 -16.34 -6.90 -0.94
C SER A 564 -17.86 -7.06 -1.11
N PHE A 565 -18.64 -6.26 -0.39
CA PHE A 565 -20.10 -6.27 -0.48
C PHE A 565 -20.61 -5.39 -1.61
N SER A 566 -21.71 -5.81 -2.25
CA SER A 566 -22.46 -5.03 -3.24
C SER A 566 -23.96 -5.10 -2.97
N THR A 567 -24.69 -4.06 -3.38
CA THR A 567 -26.16 -4.09 -3.46
C THR A 567 -26.67 -5.09 -4.49
N GLY A 568 -25.83 -5.47 -5.47
CA GLY A 568 -26.18 -6.37 -6.56
C GLY A 568 -27.07 -5.73 -7.63
N ILE A 569 -27.23 -4.41 -7.62
CA ILE A 569 -28.03 -3.64 -8.58
C ILE A 569 -27.19 -2.53 -9.22
N ASP A 570 -27.62 -2.06 -10.39
CA ASP A 570 -27.05 -0.86 -11.02
C ASP A 570 -27.69 0.40 -10.45
N TYR A 571 -26.90 1.47 -10.36
CA TYR A 571 -27.37 2.79 -9.92
C TYR A 571 -27.04 3.88 -10.93
N ASP A 572 -28.04 4.72 -11.19
CA ASP A 572 -27.92 5.91 -12.02
C ASP A 572 -28.17 7.15 -11.13
N PRO A 573 -27.14 7.95 -10.84
CA PRO A 573 -27.27 9.12 -9.97
C PRO A 573 -28.12 10.25 -10.55
N GLU A 574 -28.31 10.27 -11.88
CA GLU A 574 -29.07 11.32 -12.58
C GLU A 574 -30.55 10.97 -12.75
N ARG A 575 -30.92 9.70 -12.52
CA ARG A 575 -32.29 9.23 -12.68
C ARG A 575 -33.10 9.36 -11.38
N ASP A 576 -34.11 10.23 -11.40
CA ASP A 576 -35.06 10.34 -10.30
C ASP A 576 -35.89 9.05 -10.15
N TYR A 577 -36.00 8.55 -8.91
CA TYR A 577 -36.68 7.29 -8.58
C TYR A 577 -38.16 7.27 -9.02
N ARG A 578 -38.82 8.42 -9.17
CA ARG A 578 -40.23 8.51 -9.60
C ARG A 578 -40.41 8.22 -11.08
N THR A 579 -39.32 8.24 -11.86
CA THR A 579 -39.34 7.95 -13.31
C THR A 579 -39.30 6.46 -13.63
N TYR A 580 -39.13 5.60 -12.61
CA TYR A 580 -39.18 4.16 -12.80
C TYR A 580 -40.64 3.71 -12.96
N PRO A 581 -40.97 2.88 -13.97
CA PRO A 581 -42.34 2.39 -14.21
C PRO A 581 -42.98 1.72 -12.98
N GLU A 582 -42.18 1.03 -12.18
CA GLU A 582 -42.59 0.28 -11.00
C GLU A 582 -42.89 1.19 -9.79
N TRP A 583 -42.43 2.45 -9.80
CA TRP A 583 -42.48 3.33 -8.63
C TRP A 583 -43.90 3.54 -8.09
N ALA A 584 -44.89 3.74 -8.96
CA ALA A 584 -46.28 3.96 -8.54
C ALA A 584 -46.83 2.75 -7.75
N GLN A 585 -46.43 1.53 -8.11
CA GLN A 585 -46.83 0.32 -7.39
C GLN A 585 -46.12 0.21 -6.04
N ILE A 586 -44.83 0.59 -5.98
CA ILE A 586 -44.06 0.62 -4.74
C ILE A 586 -44.63 1.66 -3.78
N GLU A 587 -44.94 2.87 -4.25
CA GLU A 587 -45.54 3.92 -3.43
C GLU A 587 -46.91 3.48 -2.88
N LEU A 588 -47.75 2.88 -3.72
CA LEU A 588 -49.01 2.27 -3.29
C LEU A 588 -48.77 1.21 -2.21
N PHE A 589 -47.87 0.26 -2.46
CA PHE A 589 -47.50 -0.78 -1.49
C PHE A 589 -47.05 -0.19 -0.15
N LEU A 590 -46.12 0.78 -0.16
CA LEU A 590 -45.65 1.44 1.06
C LEU A 590 -46.79 2.14 1.81
N SER A 591 -47.70 2.79 1.08
CA SER A 591 -48.87 3.45 1.67
C SER A 591 -49.89 2.46 2.24
N GLN A 592 -50.00 1.25 1.70
CA GLN A 592 -50.89 0.21 2.24
C GLN A 592 -50.27 -0.46 3.46
N VAL A 593 -48.98 -0.79 3.40
CA VAL A 593 -48.26 -1.47 4.49
C VAL A 593 -48.18 -0.57 5.73
N LEU A 594 -47.87 0.71 5.57
CA LEU A 594 -47.87 1.70 6.64
C LEU A 594 -48.82 2.85 6.26
N PRO A 595 -50.13 2.75 6.57
CA PRO A 595 -51.13 3.74 6.15
C PRO A 595 -50.93 5.12 6.75
N ASP A 596 -50.46 5.17 8.00
CA ASP A 596 -50.15 6.43 8.66
C ASP A 596 -48.95 7.12 7.99
N PRO A 597 -49.11 8.35 7.47
CA PRO A 597 -48.07 9.04 6.72
C PRO A 597 -46.86 9.44 7.60
N GLU A 598 -47.06 9.75 8.88
CA GLU A 598 -45.96 10.12 9.78
C GLU A 598 -45.11 8.92 10.14
N VAL A 599 -45.77 7.80 10.48
CA VAL A 599 -45.09 6.52 10.77
C VAL A 599 -44.36 6.01 9.52
N ARG A 600 -45.01 6.06 8.35
CA ARG A 600 -44.41 5.68 7.06
C ARG A 600 -43.17 6.51 6.75
N LEU A 601 -43.27 7.83 6.83
CA LEU A 601 -42.14 8.73 6.56
C LEU A 601 -40.99 8.50 7.54
N TYR A 602 -41.27 8.35 8.83
CA TYR A 602 -40.25 8.03 9.84
C TYR A 602 -39.55 6.72 9.51
N PHE A 603 -40.31 5.67 9.20
CA PHE A 603 -39.73 4.36 8.94
C PHE A 603 -38.92 4.34 7.64
N MET A 604 -39.36 5.01 6.57
CA MET A 604 -38.57 5.15 5.33
C MET A 604 -37.27 5.92 5.56
N LYS A 605 -37.30 7.00 6.35
CA LYS A 605 -36.07 7.70 6.78
C LYS A 605 -35.17 6.80 7.61
N HIS A 606 -35.73 5.97 8.49
CA HIS A 606 -34.94 5.01 9.27
C HIS A 606 -34.28 3.97 8.37
N LEU A 607 -35.02 3.37 7.44
CA LEU A 607 -34.47 2.41 6.47
C LEU A 607 -33.38 3.06 5.60
N SER A 608 -33.53 4.32 5.20
CA SER A 608 -32.48 5.02 4.44
C SER A 608 -31.18 5.21 5.22
N THR A 609 -31.24 5.29 6.56
CA THR A 609 -30.02 5.31 7.38
C THR A 609 -29.25 3.98 7.32
N CYS A 610 -29.87 2.87 6.90
CA CYS A 610 -29.18 1.59 6.69
C CYS A 610 -28.21 1.61 5.51
N LEU A 611 -28.20 2.66 4.68
CA LEU A 611 -27.17 2.87 3.66
C LEU A 611 -25.79 3.08 4.29
N VAL A 612 -25.70 3.76 5.43
CA VAL A 612 -24.44 4.03 6.14
C VAL A 612 -24.20 2.99 7.24
N GLY A 613 -22.96 2.54 7.38
CA GLY A 613 -22.53 1.64 8.44
C GLY A 613 -22.59 2.27 9.84
N GLY A 614 -23.11 1.51 10.80
CA GLY A 614 -23.19 1.85 12.23
C GLY A 614 -24.61 2.14 12.71
N ASN A 615 -24.75 2.40 14.00
CA ASN A 615 -26.02 2.71 14.66
C ASN A 615 -25.82 3.88 15.63
N LYS A 616 -25.47 5.06 15.08
CA LYS A 616 -25.22 6.30 15.86
C LYS A 616 -26.41 6.68 16.76
N ALA A 617 -27.64 6.34 16.37
CA ALA A 617 -28.85 6.57 17.16
C ALA A 617 -29.06 5.53 18.29
N GLN A 618 -28.30 4.42 18.28
CA GLN A 618 -28.40 3.27 19.18
C GLN A 618 -29.83 2.72 19.28
N LYS A 619 -30.52 2.57 18.14
CA LYS A 619 -31.91 2.10 18.09
C LYS A 619 -32.03 0.64 17.67
N PHE A 620 -33.05 -0.03 18.21
CA PHE A 620 -33.47 -1.39 17.93
C PHE A 620 -34.97 -1.35 17.63
N HIS A 621 -35.36 -1.77 16.44
CA HIS A 621 -36.74 -1.64 15.97
C HIS A 621 -37.48 -2.96 16.13
N ILE A 622 -38.64 -2.92 16.79
CA ILE A 622 -39.59 -4.03 16.87
C ILE A 622 -40.75 -3.71 15.94
N LEU A 623 -41.02 -4.59 14.99
CA LEU A 623 -42.07 -4.46 13.99
C LEU A 623 -43.21 -5.40 14.39
N THR A 624 -44.34 -4.85 14.83
CA THR A 624 -45.49 -5.60 15.40
C THR A 624 -46.74 -5.48 14.54
N GLY A 625 -47.71 -6.39 14.68
CA GLY A 625 -49.00 -6.37 13.98
C GLY A 625 -49.67 -7.76 13.91
N SER A 626 -50.90 -7.85 13.42
CA SER A 626 -51.80 -9.02 13.54
C SER A 626 -51.64 -10.12 12.47
N GLY A 627 -50.43 -10.34 11.96
CA GLY A 627 -50.18 -11.22 10.80
C GLY A 627 -50.76 -10.68 9.48
N SER A 628 -50.25 -11.14 8.33
CA SER A 628 -50.68 -10.68 6.99
C SER A 628 -50.77 -9.14 6.85
N ASN A 629 -49.73 -8.41 7.26
CA ASN A 629 -49.71 -6.94 7.34
C ASN A 629 -48.55 -6.31 6.54
N GLY A 630 -47.88 -7.10 5.70
CA GLY A 630 -46.80 -6.64 4.82
C GLY A 630 -45.44 -6.39 5.48
N LYS A 631 -45.28 -6.59 6.81
CA LYS A 631 -43.98 -6.48 7.51
C LYS A 631 -42.86 -7.24 6.80
N SER A 632 -43.05 -8.53 6.59
CA SER A 632 -42.04 -9.40 5.96
C SER A 632 -41.76 -9.01 4.52
N MET A 633 -42.78 -8.55 3.78
CA MET A 633 -42.61 -8.11 2.39
C MET A 633 -41.76 -6.85 2.29
N LEU A 634 -41.96 -5.87 3.20
CA LEU A 634 -41.13 -4.67 3.25
C LEU A 634 -39.68 -4.98 3.69
N MET A 635 -39.50 -5.89 4.64
CA MET A 635 -38.15 -6.34 5.05
C MET A 635 -37.43 -7.06 3.91
N ASN A 636 -38.15 -7.89 3.13
CA ASN A 636 -37.61 -8.55 1.94
C ASN A 636 -37.20 -7.54 0.86
N LEU A 637 -38.05 -6.55 0.56
CA LEU A 637 -37.73 -5.49 -0.40
C LEU A 637 -36.48 -4.71 0.03
N THR A 638 -36.37 -4.39 1.32
CA THR A 638 -35.21 -3.69 1.87
C THR A 638 -33.94 -4.54 1.81
N ALA A 639 -34.04 -5.83 2.17
CA ALA A 639 -32.93 -6.75 2.08
C ALA A 639 -32.47 -6.95 0.63
N LYS A 640 -33.41 -7.05 -0.31
CA LYS A 640 -33.11 -7.18 -1.74
C LYS A 640 -32.45 -5.93 -2.30
N ALA A 641 -32.90 -4.74 -1.89
CA ALA A 641 -32.30 -3.46 -2.26
C ALA A 641 -30.87 -3.29 -1.71
N LEU A 642 -30.60 -3.76 -0.50
CA LEU A 642 -29.27 -3.63 0.12
C LEU A 642 -28.30 -4.77 -0.21
N GLY A 643 -28.74 -5.86 -0.86
CA GLY A 643 -27.89 -6.96 -1.29
C GLY A 643 -27.04 -7.55 -0.16
N ASP A 644 -25.73 -7.61 -0.35
CA ASP A 644 -24.78 -8.12 0.64
C ASP A 644 -24.70 -7.26 1.92
N TYR A 645 -25.21 -6.03 1.92
CA TYR A 645 -25.28 -5.26 3.16
C TYR A 645 -26.43 -5.70 4.07
N ALA A 646 -27.34 -6.54 3.59
CA ALA A 646 -28.42 -7.13 4.38
C ALA A 646 -28.03 -8.50 4.95
N ALA A 647 -28.55 -8.83 6.14
CA ALA A 647 -28.47 -10.16 6.71
C ALA A 647 -29.72 -10.54 7.49
N VAL A 648 -30.07 -11.82 7.43
CA VAL A 648 -31.09 -12.44 8.28
C VAL A 648 -30.37 -13.29 9.32
N VAL A 649 -30.63 -13.02 10.59
CA VAL A 649 -30.08 -13.77 11.73
C VAL A 649 -31.19 -14.41 12.55
N PRO A 650 -30.96 -15.60 13.13
CA PRO A 650 -31.96 -16.24 13.97
C PRO A 650 -32.17 -15.45 15.26
N ILE A 651 -33.41 -15.44 15.76
CA ILE A 651 -33.77 -14.76 17.02
C ILE A 651 -33.05 -15.35 18.24
N SER A 652 -32.61 -16.61 18.14
CA SER A 652 -31.76 -17.27 19.13
C SER A 652 -30.52 -16.45 19.51
N LEU A 653 -30.00 -15.64 18.58
CA LEU A 653 -28.90 -14.73 18.84
C LEU A 653 -29.22 -13.75 19.98
N PHE A 654 -30.48 -13.31 20.10
CA PHE A 654 -30.94 -12.35 21.11
C PHE A 654 -31.74 -12.97 22.25
N THR A 655 -32.04 -14.27 22.23
CA THR A 655 -32.79 -14.93 23.31
C THR A 655 -31.94 -15.91 24.12
N GLN A 656 -30.83 -16.42 23.57
CA GLN A 656 -29.97 -17.35 24.29
C GLN A 656 -29.08 -16.65 25.34
N LYS A 657 -28.74 -17.41 26.41
CA LYS A 657 -27.70 -17.03 27.36
C LYS A 657 -26.35 -17.03 26.65
N ARG A 658 -25.48 -16.07 27.00
CA ARG A 658 -24.12 -15.99 26.43
C ARG A 658 -23.41 -17.34 26.53
N GLY A 659 -22.84 -17.78 25.40
CA GLY A 659 -21.96 -18.94 25.37
C GLY A 659 -20.71 -18.72 26.24
N LYS A 660 -20.00 -19.81 26.56
CA LYS A 660 -18.71 -19.74 27.27
C LYS A 660 -17.73 -18.85 26.48
N SER A 661 -16.92 -18.05 27.17
CA SER A 661 -15.89 -17.22 26.54
C SER A 661 -15.01 -18.07 25.62
N GLY A 662 -14.84 -17.66 24.36
CA GLY A 662 -14.08 -18.38 23.33
C GLY A 662 -14.85 -19.43 22.51
N ALA A 663 -16.14 -19.66 22.79
CA ALA A 663 -16.99 -20.51 21.94
C ALA A 663 -17.12 -19.94 20.51
N ALA A 664 -17.32 -20.81 19.53
CA ALA A 664 -17.63 -20.38 18.17
C ALA A 664 -19.01 -19.71 18.14
N ALA A 665 -19.12 -18.58 17.45
CA ALA A 665 -20.32 -17.78 17.30
C ALA A 665 -20.49 -17.38 15.81
N PRO A 666 -20.79 -18.33 14.91
CA PRO A 666 -20.95 -18.06 13.48
C PRO A 666 -22.12 -17.11 13.20
N GLU A 667 -23.17 -17.11 14.03
CA GLU A 667 -24.28 -16.16 13.91
C GLU A 667 -23.81 -14.70 14.06
N VAL A 668 -22.82 -14.48 14.94
CA VAL A 668 -22.26 -13.17 15.23
C VAL A 668 -21.29 -12.74 14.12
N ILE A 669 -20.45 -13.65 13.61
CA ILE A 669 -19.50 -13.30 12.54
C ILE A 669 -20.23 -12.84 11.26
N ARG A 670 -21.43 -13.37 11.02
CA ARG A 670 -22.30 -12.95 9.90
C ARG A 670 -22.71 -11.48 9.95
N LEU A 671 -22.63 -10.83 11.11
CA LEU A 671 -22.92 -9.40 11.28
C LEU A 671 -21.77 -8.50 10.76
N LYS A 672 -20.56 -9.04 10.56
CA LYS A 672 -19.40 -8.26 10.12
C LYS A 672 -19.69 -7.58 8.78
N GLY A 673 -19.60 -6.26 8.75
CA GLY A 673 -19.83 -5.41 7.57
C GLY A 673 -21.31 -5.21 7.17
N ARG A 674 -22.26 -5.94 7.77
CA ARG A 674 -23.69 -5.82 7.44
C ARG A 674 -24.28 -4.54 8.01
N ARG A 675 -25.22 -3.92 7.30
CA ARG A 675 -25.85 -2.62 7.64
C ARG A 675 -27.33 -2.72 7.97
N PHE A 676 -28.02 -3.70 7.39
CA PHE A 676 -29.42 -3.99 7.69
C PHE A 676 -29.54 -5.43 8.19
N VAL A 677 -30.03 -5.60 9.41
CA VAL A 677 -30.26 -6.93 9.98
C VAL A 677 -31.72 -7.09 10.35
N THR A 678 -32.32 -8.17 9.88
CA THR A 678 -33.68 -8.58 10.24
C THR A 678 -33.66 -9.94 10.94
N MET A 679 -34.63 -10.15 11.82
CA MET A 679 -34.83 -11.36 12.60
C MET A 679 -36.25 -11.87 12.41
N GLN A 680 -36.39 -13.18 12.34
CA GLN A 680 -37.68 -13.85 12.33
C GLN A 680 -38.26 -13.98 13.74
N GLU A 681 -39.57 -14.15 13.83
CA GLU A 681 -40.31 -14.29 15.09
C GLU A 681 -39.86 -15.54 15.86
N PRO A 682 -39.74 -15.49 17.21
CA PRO A 682 -39.50 -16.68 18.02
C PRO A 682 -40.77 -17.54 18.10
N ASP A 683 -40.62 -18.88 18.09
CA ASP A 683 -41.72 -19.84 18.25
C ASP A 683 -42.37 -19.82 19.66
N GLU A 684 -41.73 -19.15 20.63
CA GLU A 684 -42.15 -19.07 22.04
C GLU A 684 -41.98 -17.65 22.60
N LYS A 685 -42.71 -17.31 23.69
CA LYS A 685 -42.55 -16.06 24.47
C LYS A 685 -41.23 -16.04 25.26
N ILE A 686 -40.10 -16.03 24.57
CA ILE A 686 -38.78 -15.98 25.19
C ILE A 686 -38.34 -14.53 25.35
N ALA A 687 -37.85 -14.19 26.55
CA ALA A 687 -37.37 -12.85 26.84
C ALA A 687 -36.10 -12.47 26.05
N LEU A 688 -35.99 -11.21 25.65
CA LEU A 688 -34.79 -10.68 24.98
C LEU A 688 -33.64 -10.47 25.96
N ASN A 689 -32.44 -10.83 25.51
CA ASN A 689 -31.18 -10.54 26.17
C ASN A 689 -30.82 -9.05 26.00
N THR A 690 -31.32 -8.25 26.93
CA THR A 690 -31.13 -6.79 26.94
C THR A 690 -29.67 -6.36 27.07
N GLY A 691 -28.80 -7.20 27.64
CA GLY A 691 -27.36 -6.95 27.70
C GLY A 691 -26.71 -6.98 26.32
N LEU A 692 -26.91 -8.08 25.58
CA LEU A 692 -26.40 -8.22 24.22
C LEU A 692 -27.02 -7.19 23.26
N MET A 693 -28.32 -6.92 23.40
CA MET A 693 -28.99 -5.88 22.62
C MET A 693 -28.32 -4.51 22.80
N LYS A 694 -27.94 -4.13 24.04
CA LYS A 694 -27.25 -2.85 24.31
C LYS A 694 -25.87 -2.79 23.67
N GLU A 695 -25.10 -3.88 23.77
CA GLU A 695 -23.75 -4.01 23.20
C GLU A 695 -23.77 -3.92 21.67
N ILE A 696 -24.68 -4.66 21.03
CA ILE A 696 -24.81 -4.64 19.58
C ILE A 696 -25.32 -3.28 19.08
N CYS A 697 -26.26 -2.65 19.80
CA CYS A 697 -26.74 -1.31 19.47
C CYS A 697 -25.72 -0.21 19.75
N SER A 698 -24.73 -0.41 20.62
CA SER A 698 -23.69 0.60 20.88
C SER A 698 -22.61 0.66 19.79
N CYS A 699 -22.57 -0.32 18.89
CA CYS A 699 -21.56 -0.45 17.82
C CYS A 699 -20.12 -0.53 18.34
N GLU A 700 -19.94 -1.05 19.55
CA GLU A 700 -18.62 -1.34 20.09
C GLU A 700 -17.97 -2.52 19.35
N LYS A 701 -16.65 -2.63 19.47
CA LYS A 701 -15.91 -3.78 18.94
C LYS A 701 -16.34 -5.03 19.68
N MET A 702 -16.70 -6.06 18.93
CA MET A 702 -17.05 -7.36 19.47
C MET A 702 -16.10 -8.42 18.94
N TYR A 703 -15.76 -9.38 19.80
CA TYR A 703 -14.99 -10.55 19.42
C TYR A 703 -15.93 -11.69 19.02
N ALA A 704 -15.75 -12.25 17.84
CA ALA A 704 -16.44 -13.46 17.42
C ALA A 704 -15.49 -14.43 16.73
N ARG A 705 -15.81 -15.72 16.83
CA ARG A 705 -15.04 -16.80 16.21
C ARG A 705 -15.94 -17.65 15.34
N ASP A 706 -15.59 -17.77 14.07
CA ASP A 706 -16.27 -18.67 13.13
C ASP A 706 -15.83 -20.13 13.37
N LEU A 707 -16.59 -21.09 12.86
CA LEU A 707 -16.24 -22.51 12.94
C LEU A 707 -14.88 -22.75 12.28
N PHE A 708 -13.98 -23.43 12.99
CA PHE A 708 -12.61 -23.77 12.54
C PHE A 708 -11.70 -22.58 12.19
N LYS A 709 -12.06 -21.34 12.56
CA LYS A 709 -11.23 -20.15 12.35
C LYS A 709 -10.73 -19.56 13.68
N SER A 710 -9.69 -18.74 13.60
CA SER A 710 -9.27 -17.84 14.67
C SER A 710 -10.34 -16.75 14.86
N GLY A 711 -10.56 -16.32 16.11
CA GLY A 711 -11.52 -15.24 16.37
C GLY A 711 -10.99 -13.89 15.89
N THR A 712 -11.93 -13.00 15.54
CA THR A 712 -11.66 -11.67 15.00
C THR A 712 -12.50 -10.65 15.77
N GLU A 713 -11.91 -9.49 16.04
CA GLU A 713 -12.64 -8.32 16.53
C GLU A 713 -13.14 -7.47 15.36
N PHE A 714 -14.40 -7.05 15.42
CA PHE A 714 -14.97 -6.13 14.43
C PHE A 714 -16.03 -5.23 15.06
N GLU A 715 -16.29 -4.10 14.44
CA GLU A 715 -17.36 -3.19 14.85
C GLU A 715 -18.67 -3.56 14.14
N VAL A 716 -19.77 -3.58 14.89
CA VAL A 716 -21.11 -3.77 14.32
C VAL A 716 -21.48 -2.55 13.49
N GLN A 717 -21.85 -2.77 12.23
CA GLN A 717 -22.29 -1.71 11.32
C GLN A 717 -23.81 -1.72 11.07
N ALA A 718 -24.54 -2.61 11.75
CA ALA A 718 -25.94 -2.90 11.45
C ALA A 718 -26.94 -2.12 12.29
N LYS A 719 -28.12 -1.92 11.70
CA LYS A 719 -29.37 -1.54 12.38
C LYS A 719 -30.27 -2.77 12.42
N PHE A 720 -30.91 -3.00 13.56
CA PHE A 720 -31.60 -4.25 13.87
C PHE A 720 -33.12 -4.08 13.86
N HIS A 721 -33.78 -5.05 13.25
CA HIS A 721 -35.22 -5.10 13.06
C HIS A 721 -35.74 -6.48 13.47
N LEU A 722 -36.55 -6.53 14.53
CA LEU A 722 -37.22 -7.73 14.97
C LEU A 722 -38.66 -7.70 14.47
N ALA A 723 -39.01 -8.60 13.55
CA ALA A 723 -40.39 -8.80 13.14
C ALA A 723 -41.06 -9.82 14.07
N CYS A 724 -42.18 -9.43 14.68
CA CYS A 724 -42.98 -10.32 15.52
C CYS A 724 -44.47 -9.98 15.42
N ASN A 725 -45.34 -10.92 15.74
CA ASN A 725 -46.75 -10.67 16.00
C ASN A 725 -46.95 -10.53 17.51
N ASP A 726 -46.34 -11.43 18.28
CA ASP A 726 -46.25 -11.32 19.73
C ASP A 726 -44.93 -10.66 20.15
N LYS A 727 -45.04 -9.54 20.89
CA LYS A 727 -43.86 -8.80 21.34
C LYS A 727 -43.13 -9.63 22.41
N PRO A 728 -41.79 -9.77 22.34
CA PRO A 728 -41.05 -10.56 23.32
C PRO A 728 -41.08 -9.92 24.71
N GLU A 729 -40.77 -10.68 25.75
CA GLU A 729 -40.66 -10.11 27.10
C GLU A 729 -39.34 -9.33 27.27
N ILE A 730 -39.39 -8.20 27.97
CA ILE A 730 -38.22 -7.39 28.33
C ILE A 730 -38.01 -7.46 29.84
N ASN A 731 -37.07 -8.30 30.26
CA ASN A 731 -36.73 -8.52 31.68
C ASN A 731 -35.91 -7.36 32.31
N SER A 732 -36.09 -6.12 31.85
CA SER A 732 -35.43 -4.93 32.37
C SER A 732 -36.33 -3.70 32.29
N THR A 733 -36.34 -2.92 33.37
CA THR A 733 -37.06 -1.64 33.47
C THR A 733 -36.13 -0.42 33.32
N ASP A 734 -34.83 -0.63 33.03
CA ASP A 734 -33.85 0.46 32.99
C ASP A 734 -33.99 1.34 31.75
N GLY A 735 -33.83 2.65 31.94
CA GLY A 735 -33.94 3.63 30.85
C GLY A 735 -32.91 3.41 29.73
N GLY A 736 -31.80 2.72 30.01
CA GLY A 736 -30.81 2.33 29.01
C GLY A 736 -31.35 1.32 28.00
N THR A 737 -32.21 0.38 28.41
CA THR A 737 -32.89 -0.56 27.50
C THR A 737 -33.96 0.18 26.71
N TRP A 738 -34.89 0.83 27.40
CA TRP A 738 -36.10 1.41 26.80
C TRP A 738 -35.81 2.57 25.84
N ARG A 739 -34.76 3.36 26.08
CA ARG A 739 -34.36 4.43 25.13
C ARG A 739 -33.87 3.90 23.77
N ARG A 740 -33.51 2.61 23.69
CA ARG A 740 -33.01 1.97 22.46
C ARG A 740 -34.12 1.30 21.67
N LEU A 741 -35.22 0.91 22.32
CA LEU A 741 -36.35 0.25 21.66
C LEU A 741 -37.22 1.28 20.92
N MET A 742 -37.65 0.92 19.72
CA MET A 742 -38.67 1.62 18.93
C MET A 742 -39.68 0.61 18.42
N VAL A 743 -40.96 0.78 18.75
CA VAL A 743 -42.03 -0.14 18.31
C VAL A 743 -42.78 0.48 17.14
N ILE A 744 -42.78 -0.22 16.00
CA ILE A 744 -43.53 0.17 14.79
C ILE A 744 -44.73 -0.77 14.65
N ASN A 745 -45.93 -0.23 14.83
CA ASN A 745 -47.16 -1.00 14.65
C ASN A 745 -47.62 -0.97 13.18
N PHE A 746 -47.67 -2.13 12.55
CA PHE A 746 -48.22 -2.32 11.22
C PHE A 746 -49.71 -2.63 11.36
N THR A 747 -50.53 -1.60 11.21
CA THR A 747 -51.99 -1.64 11.42
C THR A 747 -52.77 -2.20 10.25
N SER A 748 -52.13 -2.41 9.11
CA SER A 748 -52.74 -2.93 7.88
C SER A 748 -53.00 -4.43 7.97
N LYS A 749 -53.97 -4.92 7.18
CA LYS A 749 -54.23 -6.35 7.02
C LYS A 749 -54.59 -6.68 5.58
N PHE A 750 -53.89 -7.63 4.98
CA PHE A 750 -54.13 -8.11 3.63
C PHE A 750 -55.01 -9.36 3.69
N VAL A 751 -56.20 -9.27 3.10
CA VAL A 751 -57.27 -10.28 3.16
C VAL A 751 -57.94 -10.42 1.80
N GLU A 752 -58.60 -11.54 1.53
CA GLU A 752 -59.33 -11.75 0.26
C GLU A 752 -60.43 -10.71 0.03
N LYS A 753 -61.13 -10.30 1.10
CA LYS A 753 -62.26 -9.38 1.06
C LYS A 753 -62.08 -8.26 2.10
N PRO A 754 -61.54 -7.10 1.70
CA PRO A 754 -61.35 -5.99 2.61
C PRO A 754 -62.70 -5.34 2.98
N VAL A 755 -62.98 -5.23 4.28
CA VAL A 755 -64.23 -4.64 4.81
C VAL A 755 -63.92 -3.55 5.85
N GLU A 756 -62.91 -3.75 6.68
CA GLU A 756 -62.52 -2.80 7.72
C GLU A 756 -61.50 -1.77 7.20
N SER A 757 -61.35 -0.67 7.96
CA SER A 757 -60.31 0.33 7.68
C SER A 757 -58.93 -0.32 7.69
N PHE A 758 -58.09 0.03 6.72
CA PHE A 758 -56.75 -0.55 6.52
C PHE A 758 -56.72 -2.04 6.19
N HIS A 759 -57.87 -2.63 5.83
CA HIS A 759 -57.88 -3.91 5.13
C HIS A 759 -57.67 -3.68 3.63
N TYR A 760 -56.75 -4.43 3.04
CA TYR A 760 -56.40 -4.37 1.62
C TYR A 760 -56.57 -5.76 0.98
N PRO A 761 -56.84 -5.84 -0.34
CA PRO A 761 -56.91 -7.11 -1.03
C PRO A 761 -55.54 -7.81 -0.99
N ILE A 762 -55.53 -9.13 -0.79
CA ILE A 762 -54.31 -9.93 -0.89
C ILE A 762 -53.83 -9.98 -2.34
N ASP A 763 -52.52 -9.83 -2.54
CA ASP A 763 -51.86 -10.00 -3.82
C ASP A 763 -50.81 -11.10 -3.68
N GLU A 764 -51.05 -12.27 -4.29
CA GLU A 764 -50.13 -13.41 -4.22
C GLU A 764 -48.84 -13.17 -5.00
N THR A 765 -48.82 -12.21 -5.93
CA THR A 765 -47.65 -11.89 -6.74
C THR A 765 -46.64 -10.99 -6.03
N ILE A 766 -47.04 -10.37 -4.91
CA ILE A 766 -46.20 -9.40 -4.17
C ILE A 766 -44.86 -10.00 -3.74
N GLN A 767 -44.83 -11.29 -3.41
CA GLN A 767 -43.60 -11.98 -3.01
C GLN A 767 -42.57 -12.02 -4.14
N HIS A 768 -43.00 -12.12 -5.40
CA HIS A 768 -42.10 -12.04 -6.56
C HIS A 768 -41.63 -10.60 -6.77
N ALA A 769 -42.54 -9.64 -6.64
CA ALA A 769 -42.23 -8.22 -6.80
C ALA A 769 -41.16 -7.73 -5.81
N VAL A 770 -41.33 -7.99 -4.50
CA VAL A 770 -40.39 -7.53 -3.47
C VAL A 770 -39.00 -8.19 -3.52
N ASN A 771 -38.88 -9.34 -4.20
CA ASN A 771 -37.60 -10.01 -4.43
C ASN A 771 -36.99 -9.72 -5.81
N SER A 772 -37.66 -8.91 -6.62
CA SER A 772 -37.21 -8.53 -7.97
C SER A 772 -36.21 -7.38 -7.94
N VAL A 773 -35.30 -7.37 -8.91
CA VAL A 773 -34.42 -6.20 -9.15
C VAL A 773 -35.26 -4.99 -9.59
N GLY A 774 -36.34 -5.22 -10.34
CA GLY A 774 -37.23 -4.16 -10.84
C GLY A 774 -37.85 -3.29 -9.74
N TRP A 775 -38.20 -3.87 -8.57
CA TRP A 775 -38.65 -3.07 -7.42
C TRP A 775 -37.51 -2.60 -6.53
N ALA A 776 -36.45 -3.42 -6.38
CA ALA A 776 -35.33 -3.10 -5.51
C ALA A 776 -34.56 -1.85 -5.98
N THR A 777 -34.36 -1.66 -7.29
CA THR A 777 -33.66 -0.51 -7.86
C THR A 777 -34.33 0.84 -7.56
N PRO A 778 -35.60 1.08 -7.93
CA PRO A 778 -36.30 2.32 -7.59
C PRO A 778 -36.46 2.50 -6.08
N PHE A 779 -36.70 1.42 -5.32
CA PHE A 779 -36.77 1.52 -3.86
C PHE A 779 -35.44 1.97 -3.24
N LEU A 780 -34.30 1.41 -3.68
CA LEU A 780 -33.00 1.85 -3.21
C LEU A 780 -32.71 3.31 -3.62
N SER A 781 -33.02 3.69 -4.86
CA SER A 781 -32.88 5.09 -5.32
C SER A 781 -33.72 6.06 -4.47
N TYR A 782 -34.93 5.65 -4.09
CA TYR A 782 -35.76 6.39 -3.13
C TYR A 782 -35.11 6.52 -1.74
N LEU A 783 -34.52 5.44 -1.21
CA LEU A 783 -33.79 5.50 0.06
C LEU A 783 -32.58 6.43 -0.04
N ILE A 784 -31.80 6.35 -1.12
CA ILE A 784 -30.63 7.23 -1.35
C ILE A 784 -31.08 8.69 -1.42
N SER A 785 -32.12 9.00 -2.21
CA SER A 785 -32.70 10.35 -2.29
C SER A 785 -33.18 10.84 -0.92
N THR A 786 -33.87 9.97 -0.16
CA THR A 786 -34.34 10.29 1.20
C THR A 786 -33.19 10.57 2.16
N PHE A 787 -32.09 9.82 2.07
CA PHE A 787 -30.91 10.01 2.90
C PHE A 787 -30.13 11.29 2.52
N LYS A 788 -29.97 11.56 1.22
CA LYS A 788 -29.33 12.76 0.67
C LYS A 788 -30.08 14.04 1.03
N ASN A 789 -31.40 14.05 0.85
CA ASN A 789 -32.26 15.19 1.25
C ASN A 789 -32.27 15.41 2.77
N GLY A 790 -31.96 14.36 3.53
CA GLY A 790 -31.75 14.43 4.96
C GLY A 790 -30.38 14.92 5.41
N HIS A 791 -29.50 15.26 4.48
CA HIS A 791 -28.09 15.59 4.73
C HIS A 791 -27.37 14.52 5.56
N GLY A 792 -27.66 13.24 5.28
CA GLY A 792 -27.00 12.11 5.94
C GLY A 792 -27.47 11.87 7.37
N TYR A 793 -28.78 11.73 7.59
CA TYR A 793 -29.39 11.55 8.92
C TYR A 793 -28.60 10.61 9.84
N HIS A 794 -28.30 11.08 11.06
CA HIS A 794 -27.67 10.25 12.10
C HIS A 794 -28.60 9.94 13.27
N LYS A 795 -29.61 10.77 13.49
CA LYS A 795 -30.66 10.60 14.50
C LYS A 795 -31.97 11.09 13.91
N LEU A 796 -33.05 10.36 14.18
CA LEU A 796 -34.39 10.70 13.76
C LEU A 796 -35.26 10.94 14.99
N VAL A 797 -36.15 11.92 14.89
CA VAL A 797 -37.19 12.15 15.90
C VAL A 797 -38.36 11.22 15.57
N PRO A 798 -38.71 10.27 16.44
CA PRO A 798 -39.87 9.41 16.23
C PRO A 798 -41.18 10.19 16.38
N PRO A 799 -42.20 9.88 15.57
CA PRO A 799 -43.52 10.52 15.69
C PRO A 799 -44.23 10.07 16.97
N GLY A 800 -45.21 10.86 17.41
CA GLY A 800 -45.95 10.61 18.66
C GLY A 800 -46.53 9.20 18.75
N LYS A 801 -47.12 8.71 17.66
CA LYS A 801 -47.70 7.35 17.59
C LYS A 801 -46.68 6.24 17.83
N VAL A 802 -45.46 6.37 17.29
CA VAL A 802 -44.39 5.38 17.54
C VAL A 802 -43.97 5.39 19.01
N MET A 803 -43.92 6.58 19.62
CA MET A 803 -43.60 6.72 21.04
C MET A 803 -44.72 6.17 21.94
N GLU A 804 -45.99 6.35 21.57
CA GLU A 804 -47.15 5.79 22.23
C GLU A 804 -47.06 4.26 22.27
N TYR A 805 -46.95 3.58 21.12
CA TYR A 805 -46.79 2.12 21.06
C TYR A 805 -45.55 1.61 21.83
N THR A 806 -44.46 2.37 21.82
CA THR A 806 -43.25 2.01 22.57
C THR A 806 -43.48 2.15 24.09
N THR A 807 -44.26 3.15 24.50
CA THR A 807 -44.62 3.37 25.92
C THR A 807 -45.62 2.33 26.40
N ASP A 808 -46.60 1.97 25.58
CA ASP A 808 -47.56 0.91 25.88
C ASP A 808 -46.84 -0.42 26.08
N TYR A 809 -45.94 -0.78 25.16
CA TYR A 809 -45.12 -1.96 25.32
C TYR A 809 -44.24 -1.93 26.58
N ARG A 810 -43.76 -0.74 26.99
CA ARG A 810 -43.06 -0.56 28.26
C ARG A 810 -43.95 -0.81 29.46
N ASN A 811 -45.16 -0.27 29.44
CA ASN A 811 -46.13 -0.41 30.51
C ASN A 811 -46.60 -1.87 30.64
N ASP A 812 -46.81 -2.56 29.52
CA ASP A 812 -47.13 -4.00 29.48
C ASP A 812 -46.06 -4.85 30.18
N ASN A 813 -44.79 -4.46 30.06
CA ASN A 813 -43.64 -5.14 30.66
C ASN A 813 -43.27 -4.63 32.07
N ASP A 814 -43.79 -3.47 32.51
CA ASP A 814 -43.59 -2.95 33.87
C ASP A 814 -44.76 -3.39 34.74
N GLY A 815 -44.67 -4.58 35.32
CA GLY A 815 -45.73 -5.12 36.16
C GLY A 815 -46.05 -4.28 37.40
N ILE A 816 -45.16 -3.40 37.86
CA ILE A 816 -45.48 -2.44 38.94
C ILE A 816 -46.34 -1.30 38.37
N ALA A 817 -45.98 -0.76 37.19
CA ALA A 817 -46.82 0.23 36.52
C ALA A 817 -48.21 -0.33 36.20
N ARG A 818 -48.28 -1.58 35.72
CA ARG A 818 -49.55 -2.27 35.46
C ARG A 818 -50.40 -2.42 36.72
N PHE A 819 -49.80 -2.82 37.84
CA PHE A 819 -50.49 -2.82 39.13
C PHE A 819 -51.01 -1.43 39.52
N ILE A 820 -50.20 -0.38 39.34
CA ILE A 820 -50.61 0.99 39.68
C ILE A 820 -51.80 1.41 38.82
N THR A 821 -51.74 1.19 37.50
CA THR A 821 -52.84 1.52 36.58
C THR A 821 -54.12 0.75 36.90
N GLU A 822 -54.03 -0.54 37.23
CA GLU A 822 -55.20 -1.39 37.47
C GLU A 822 -55.78 -1.25 38.89
N LYS A 823 -54.94 -0.98 39.89
CA LYS A 823 -55.31 -1.07 41.31
C LYS A 823 -55.18 0.21 42.09
N ILE A 824 -54.67 1.29 41.51
CA ILE A 824 -54.53 2.58 42.21
C ILE A 824 -55.40 3.64 41.51
N GLY A 825 -56.26 4.30 42.29
CA GLY A 825 -57.16 5.35 41.80
C GLY A 825 -57.08 6.64 42.61
N GLU A 826 -57.87 7.64 42.21
CA GLU A 826 -57.95 8.93 42.90
C GLU A 826 -58.36 8.78 44.38
N PRO A 827 -57.82 9.61 45.29
CA PRO A 827 -58.14 9.53 46.71
C PRO A 827 -59.62 9.80 46.98
N LEU A 828 -60.16 9.14 48.01
CA LEU A 828 -61.47 9.47 48.58
C LEU A 828 -61.27 10.35 49.82
N GLU A 829 -62.20 11.28 50.08
CA GLU A 829 -62.22 12.02 51.34
C GLU A 829 -62.23 11.05 52.53
N ASP A 830 -61.35 11.32 53.51
CA ASP A 830 -61.14 10.53 54.73
C ASP A 830 -60.66 9.07 54.56
N SER A 831 -60.09 8.70 53.42
CA SER A 831 -59.48 7.37 53.20
C SER A 831 -57.95 7.40 53.25
N LEU A 832 -57.34 6.49 54.03
CA LEU A 832 -55.88 6.32 54.13
C LEU A 832 -55.49 4.91 53.70
N VAL A 833 -54.54 4.80 52.77
CA VAL A 833 -53.98 3.50 52.36
C VAL A 833 -52.80 3.12 53.27
N SER A 834 -52.94 2.02 54.01
CA SER A 834 -51.84 1.48 54.83
C SER A 834 -50.83 0.70 53.99
N LYS A 835 -49.58 0.61 54.46
CA LYS A 835 -48.55 -0.24 53.83
C LYS A 835 -48.98 -1.71 53.75
N GLU A 836 -49.68 -2.20 54.76
CA GLU A 836 -50.13 -3.59 54.82
C GLU A 836 -51.20 -3.88 53.76
N MET A 837 -52.13 -2.94 53.56
CA MET A 837 -53.17 -3.05 52.54
C MET A 837 -52.59 -2.98 51.12
N LEU A 838 -51.63 -2.08 50.88
CA LEU A 838 -50.92 -1.99 49.62
C LEU A 838 -50.13 -3.29 49.32
N ARG A 839 -49.36 -3.79 50.29
CA ARG A 839 -48.55 -5.02 50.14
C ARG A 839 -49.41 -6.26 49.93
N SER A 840 -50.53 -6.39 50.63
CA SER A 840 -51.43 -7.55 50.51
C SER A 840 -52.12 -7.57 49.16
N THR A 841 -52.68 -6.44 48.72
CA THR A 841 -53.29 -6.28 47.39
C THR A 841 -52.28 -6.58 46.29
N PHE A 842 -51.06 -6.04 46.41
CA PHE A 842 -50.00 -6.31 45.43
C PHE A 842 -49.57 -7.78 45.39
N LYS A 843 -49.48 -8.44 46.56
CA LYS A 843 -49.16 -9.87 46.64
C LYS A 843 -50.22 -10.74 45.97
N GLN A 844 -51.49 -10.42 46.16
CA GLN A 844 -52.59 -11.14 45.50
C GLN A 844 -52.57 -10.89 43.99
N TRP A 845 -52.46 -9.63 43.59
CA TRP A 845 -52.41 -9.24 42.18
C TRP A 845 -51.25 -9.92 41.45
N LYS A 846 -50.03 -9.92 42.01
CA LYS A 846 -48.88 -10.53 41.34
C LYS A 846 -48.98 -12.06 41.21
N ILE A 847 -49.71 -12.74 42.10
CA ILE A 847 -49.98 -14.18 41.99
C ILE A 847 -50.99 -14.41 40.87
N GLN A 848 -52.09 -13.66 40.84
CA GLN A 848 -53.13 -13.74 39.80
C GLN A 848 -52.59 -13.44 38.40
N ASN A 849 -51.55 -12.63 38.31
CA ASN A 849 -50.94 -12.15 37.08
C ASN A 849 -49.61 -12.86 36.73
N GLU A 850 -49.23 -13.89 37.47
CA GLU A 850 -47.98 -14.66 37.30
C GLU A 850 -46.67 -13.82 37.38
N GLN A 851 -46.73 -12.63 38.00
CA GLN A 851 -45.61 -11.68 38.14
C GLN A 851 -44.78 -11.94 39.42
N MET A 852 -44.33 -13.18 39.63
CA MET A 852 -43.74 -13.60 40.91
C MET A 852 -42.39 -12.93 41.24
N SER A 853 -41.66 -12.47 40.21
CA SER A 853 -40.38 -11.76 40.33
C SER A 853 -40.48 -10.36 40.96
N LEU A 854 -41.68 -9.77 41.02
CA LEU A 854 -41.88 -8.43 41.58
C LEU A 854 -41.83 -8.44 43.11
N THR A 855 -41.11 -7.47 43.68
CA THR A 855 -41.00 -7.34 45.14
C THR A 855 -41.88 -6.21 45.68
N PRO A 856 -42.51 -6.40 46.86
CA PRO A 856 -43.24 -5.32 47.51
C PRO A 856 -42.36 -4.09 47.84
N SER A 857 -41.05 -4.28 47.98
CA SER A 857 -40.12 -3.18 48.23
C SER A 857 -39.97 -2.27 47.01
N ASP A 858 -39.97 -2.84 45.79
CA ASP A 858 -39.86 -2.05 44.56
C ASP A 858 -41.16 -1.30 44.26
N LEU A 859 -42.32 -1.92 44.56
CA LEU A 859 -43.60 -1.23 44.53
C LEU A 859 -43.60 -0.02 45.50
N GLU A 860 -43.17 -0.22 46.74
CA GLU A 860 -43.17 0.85 47.73
C GLU A 860 -42.28 2.04 47.33
N LYS A 861 -41.10 1.78 46.75
CA LYS A 861 -40.25 2.84 46.22
C LYS A 861 -41.00 3.64 45.14
N ARG A 862 -41.66 2.95 44.21
CA ARG A 862 -42.41 3.61 43.13
C ARG A 862 -43.62 4.40 43.63
N ILE A 863 -44.35 3.87 44.62
CA ILE A 863 -45.46 4.60 45.26
C ILE A 863 -44.95 5.84 46.00
N VAL A 864 -43.80 5.76 46.67
CA VAL A 864 -43.20 6.94 47.34
C VAL A 864 -42.78 8.01 46.34
N GLU A 865 -42.26 7.61 45.17
CA GLU A 865 -41.91 8.54 44.09
C GLU A 865 -43.13 9.25 43.50
N LEU A 866 -44.22 8.52 43.24
CA LEU A 866 -45.41 9.06 42.56
C LEU A 866 -46.37 9.78 43.51
N TYR A 867 -46.54 9.29 44.74
CA TYR A 867 -47.58 9.71 45.67
C TYR A 867 -47.06 10.28 46.99
N GLY A 868 -45.73 10.40 47.13
CA GLY A 868 -45.07 11.00 48.29
C GLY A 868 -44.74 10.02 49.42
N LYS A 869 -43.99 10.50 50.42
CA LYS A 869 -43.56 9.67 51.56
C LYS A 869 -44.75 9.24 52.43
N TYR A 870 -44.65 8.04 52.98
CA TYR A 870 -45.62 7.51 53.94
C TYR A 870 -45.74 8.42 55.18
N SER A 871 -46.94 8.87 55.51
CA SER A 871 -47.21 9.75 56.66
C SER A 871 -47.76 8.96 57.86
N LYS A 872 -47.99 9.63 59.01
CA LYS A 872 -48.55 9.01 60.22
C LYS A 872 -50.00 8.59 59.96
N GLY A 873 -50.21 7.33 59.57
CA GLY A 873 -51.53 6.71 59.43
C GLY A 873 -51.77 6.04 58.06
N GLY A 874 -51.10 6.48 56.99
CA GLY A 874 -51.27 5.93 55.64
C GLY A 874 -50.92 6.94 54.56
N TRP A 875 -51.08 6.57 53.28
CA TRP A 875 -51.07 7.53 52.17
C TRP A 875 -52.47 8.12 51.96
N PRO A 876 -52.65 9.45 51.98
CA PRO A 876 -53.92 10.10 51.67
C PRO A 876 -54.09 10.43 50.18
N THR A 877 -53.06 10.19 49.37
CA THR A 877 -52.92 10.71 48.00
C THR A 877 -53.48 9.77 46.93
N PHE A 878 -53.95 8.59 47.31
CA PHE A 878 -54.56 7.61 46.41
C PHE A 878 -55.43 6.62 47.17
N ARG A 879 -56.24 5.84 46.46
CA ARG A 879 -56.97 4.68 46.99
C ARG A 879 -56.56 3.41 46.26
N ILE A 880 -56.84 2.26 46.87
CA ILE A 880 -56.77 0.96 46.18
C ILE A 880 -58.14 0.67 45.57
N LEU A 881 -58.18 0.32 44.29
CA LEU A 881 -59.39 -0.09 43.58
C LEU A 881 -59.65 -1.56 43.90
N ASP A 882 -60.85 -1.85 44.40
CA ASP A 882 -61.33 -3.23 44.55
C ASP A 882 -61.47 -3.89 43.17
N ALA A 883 -61.22 -5.20 43.11
CA ALA A 883 -61.30 -5.98 41.87
C ALA A 883 -62.72 -6.09 41.34
#